data_AF-G1PBB6-F1
#
_entry.id   AF-G1PBB6-F1
#
_cell.length_a   1.000
_cell.length_b   1.000
_cell.length_c   1.000
_cell.angle_alpha   90.00
_cell.angle_beta   90.00
_cell.angle_gamma   90.00
#
_symmetry.space_group_name_H-M   'P 1'
#
loop_
_entity.id
_entity.type
_entity.pdbx_description
1 polymer ?
#
loop_
_entity_poly.entity_id
_entity_poly.type
_entity_poly.pdbx_seq_one_letter_code
_entity_poly.pdbx_strand_id
1 'polypeptide(L)'
;MAFQEKIEEHPFVDIFDEDEAEKHFMLSKPVCFVVFGKPGVGKTTLARHIAQEWKCIRVEALTILEEHIANETEAGVMLQSMLMSGQSIPDELVIKLMLEKLNSLEISHFGYIITEIPTLPQDAMTTLQQITLIKNLDLKPDIIINIKCPDYDLCQKVSGQRQHSTTGYIYSREQWDPEVIENRRKKKKEAHKEVRGEEEGEEEEEQEEEEAFIAEMQVVAEILQHLVQRPEDYLENIETIVKLYKDMILHALEEIMAEHNPQYFIELDGNKPPEDLFNTVIERLKYLNLRRAAVLTKLQSAEEELNDAMDNDELFRTLASYKLIAPRYRWRRSRWGRSCPVTLKEGNVYPGMADLSVSFLGKMYCLASEETLKAFLLNPRPYLLPPMPAPPFKVFVFGPPSSGKTTLCNLLAEHYKGKVVDYAKLVQPRFDKALDMLRKNTIAEATQEAINTVRDRLLAEAENKKQVQKSLKDKERELKMKEYNKSFGETRSSLDVEGLILESQRASTVEDNEEVKMKLDSDPTVKTDQDDEREPSEPPVIKISLQDSQELNLDFKKAAQEAPLENSIEEVTADHPEVLSVINDLLKITKDMNFEHPYEKYAEILEEVLEEVVKQTKNRFSGAPKSGGWIVDNCPVTKELWTTLVEKGITPDLVIYLSDTETNGKYLLNRLYLKNKAEIDAKIFERLLDELKKKKREEE
;
A
#
# COMPACT_ATOMS: atom_id res chain seq x y z
N MET A 1 55.29 -15.45 -19.43
CA MET A 1 54.10 -15.90 -20.19
C MET A 1 53.52 -14.67 -20.86
N ALA A 2 52.98 -14.78 -22.08
CA ALA A 2 52.47 -13.62 -22.80
C ALA A 2 51.16 -13.11 -22.17
N PHE A 3 51.07 -11.80 -21.93
CA PHE A 3 49.76 -11.16 -21.86
C PHE A 3 49.16 -11.19 -23.27
N GLN A 4 47.90 -11.61 -23.40
CA GLN A 4 47.15 -11.35 -24.62
C GLN A 4 46.74 -9.89 -24.61
N GLU A 5 47.35 -9.10 -25.49
CA GLU A 5 46.85 -7.77 -25.83
C GLU A 5 45.42 -7.92 -26.35
N LYS A 6 44.44 -7.38 -25.61
CA LYS A 6 43.10 -7.20 -26.15
C LYS A 6 43.20 -6.11 -27.21
N ILE A 7 42.88 -6.45 -28.45
CA ILE A 7 42.74 -5.48 -29.53
C ILE A 7 41.58 -4.56 -29.15
N GLU A 8 41.84 -3.25 -29.05
CA GLU A 8 40.81 -2.25 -28.81
C GLU A 8 39.97 -2.07 -30.07
N GLU A 9 38.78 -2.68 -30.08
CA GLU A 9 37.76 -2.35 -31.05
C GLU A 9 37.27 -0.91 -30.78
N HIS A 10 37.47 -0.02 -31.77
CA HIS A 10 37.08 1.40 -31.79
C HIS A 10 37.99 2.43 -31.07
N PRO A 11 39.18 2.77 -31.62
CA PRO A 11 40.12 3.76 -31.06
C PRO A 11 39.67 5.24 -31.15
N PHE A 12 38.37 5.50 -31.29
CA PHE A 12 37.76 6.84 -31.39
C PHE A 12 36.40 6.94 -30.65
N VAL A 13 36.01 5.92 -29.89
CA VAL A 13 34.90 6.03 -28.93
C VAL A 13 35.49 6.62 -27.64
N ASP A 14 34.76 7.52 -26.98
CA ASP A 14 35.18 8.04 -25.68
C ASP A 14 35.21 6.89 -24.66
N ILE A 15 36.31 6.74 -23.94
CA ILE A 15 36.50 5.68 -22.93
C ILE A 15 35.55 5.90 -21.73
N PHE A 16 34.95 7.10 -21.64
CA PHE A 16 33.91 7.45 -20.68
C PHE A 16 32.57 7.71 -21.36
N ASP A 17 31.91 6.64 -21.81
CA ASP A 17 30.45 6.68 -22.01
C ASP A 17 29.81 7.12 -20.67
N GLU A 18 29.15 8.28 -20.63
CA GLU A 18 28.74 8.90 -19.34
C GLU A 18 27.79 7.99 -18.54
N ASP A 19 26.97 7.20 -19.23
CA ASP A 19 26.10 6.18 -18.63
C ASP A 19 26.91 5.03 -17.98
N GLU A 20 28.11 4.70 -18.45
CA GLU A 20 29.03 3.75 -17.78
C GLU A 20 29.67 4.38 -16.54
N ALA A 21 30.05 5.66 -16.60
CA ALA A 21 30.60 6.38 -15.45
C ALA A 21 29.56 6.54 -14.32
N GLU A 22 28.31 6.87 -14.65
CA GLU A 22 27.17 6.89 -13.72
C GLU A 22 26.87 5.50 -13.14
N LYS A 23 26.88 4.46 -13.97
CA LYS A 23 26.71 3.06 -13.55
C LYS A 23 27.83 2.63 -12.59
N HIS A 24 29.09 2.96 -12.85
CA HIS A 24 30.20 2.72 -11.93
C HIS A 24 30.04 3.53 -10.63
N PHE A 25 29.51 4.76 -10.68
CA PHE A 25 29.19 5.51 -9.47
C PHE A 25 28.09 4.83 -8.65
N MET A 26 26.97 4.44 -9.26
CA MET A 26 25.85 3.79 -8.57
C MET A 26 26.19 2.39 -8.05
N LEU A 27 27.14 1.69 -8.67
CA LEU A 27 27.71 0.44 -8.17
C LEU A 27 28.79 0.63 -7.09
N SER A 28 29.38 1.84 -6.96
CA SER A 28 30.40 2.09 -5.95
C SER A 28 29.80 2.23 -4.55
N LYS A 29 30.44 1.57 -3.57
CA LYS A 29 30.05 1.63 -2.16
C LYS A 29 30.10 3.08 -1.65
N PRO A 30 29.09 3.57 -0.89
CA PRO A 30 29.20 4.86 -0.21
C PRO A 30 30.21 4.78 0.96
N VAL A 31 30.73 5.93 1.37
CA VAL A 31 31.73 6.02 2.45
C VAL A 31 31.08 5.84 3.81
N CYS A 32 31.57 4.88 4.59
CA CYS A 32 31.10 4.60 5.93
C CYS A 32 32.15 4.97 7.01
N PHE A 33 31.71 5.69 8.04
CA PHE A 33 32.55 6.23 9.10
C PHE A 33 32.22 5.60 10.46
N VAL A 34 33.23 5.40 11.30
CA VAL A 34 33.06 5.11 12.74
C VAL A 34 33.95 6.05 13.55
N VAL A 35 33.39 6.63 14.62
CA VAL A 35 34.08 7.59 15.50
C VAL A 35 34.24 6.97 16.89
N PHE A 36 35.48 6.65 17.25
CA PHE A 36 35.88 6.16 18.56
C PHE A 36 36.45 7.29 19.45
N GLY A 37 36.53 7.01 20.75
CA GLY A 37 36.98 7.94 21.77
C GLY A 37 36.13 7.82 23.04
N LYS A 38 36.65 8.34 24.16
CA LYS A 38 36.01 8.25 25.47
C LYS A 38 34.62 8.94 25.50
N PRO A 39 33.75 8.63 26.47
CA PRO A 39 32.53 9.41 26.72
C PRO A 39 32.85 10.90 26.94
N GLY A 40 31.90 11.79 26.60
CA GLY A 40 32.05 13.25 26.81
C GLY A 40 33.05 14.01 25.90
N VAL A 41 33.92 13.33 25.15
CA VAL A 41 35.01 14.00 24.39
C VAL A 41 34.55 14.86 23.19
N GLY A 42 33.29 14.69 22.74
CA GLY A 42 32.69 15.45 21.63
C GLY A 42 32.35 14.66 20.35
N LYS A 43 32.42 13.31 20.38
CA LYS A 43 32.16 12.43 19.22
C LYS A 43 30.89 12.79 18.44
N THR A 44 29.77 12.94 19.14
CA THR A 44 28.43 13.25 18.59
C THR A 44 28.42 14.57 17.81
N THR A 45 29.11 15.60 18.33
CA THR A 45 29.23 16.90 17.68
C THR A 45 30.04 16.79 16.39
N LEU A 46 31.22 16.16 16.44
CA LEU A 46 32.07 15.95 15.26
C LEU A 46 31.32 15.13 14.18
N ALA A 47 30.63 14.06 14.58
CA ALA A 47 29.86 13.22 13.67
C ALA A 47 28.68 13.96 13.02
N ARG A 48 28.02 14.87 13.75
CA ARG A 48 26.97 15.75 13.20
C ARG A 48 27.50 16.64 12.08
N HIS A 49 28.66 17.29 12.28
CA HIS A 49 29.27 18.13 11.25
C HIS A 49 29.75 17.30 10.04
N ILE A 50 30.34 16.12 10.27
CA ILE A 50 30.75 15.21 9.18
C ILE A 50 29.52 14.74 8.37
N ALA A 51 28.44 14.33 9.03
CA ALA A 51 27.18 13.95 8.37
C ALA A 51 26.60 15.09 7.51
N GLN A 52 26.63 16.32 8.02
CA GLN A 52 26.16 17.51 7.30
C GLN A 52 27.00 17.83 6.06
N GLU A 53 28.30 17.60 6.06
CA GLU A 53 29.22 17.89 4.95
C GLU A 53 29.34 16.74 3.93
N TRP A 54 29.36 15.50 4.40
CA TRP A 54 29.45 14.29 3.55
C TRP A 54 28.10 13.76 3.09
N LYS A 55 27.00 14.26 3.67
CA LYS A 55 25.62 13.86 3.35
C LYS A 55 25.37 12.36 3.58
N CYS A 56 26.03 11.81 4.60
CA CYS A 56 25.84 10.45 5.09
C CYS A 56 24.94 10.44 6.34
N ILE A 57 24.36 9.28 6.65
CA ILE A 57 23.34 9.14 7.70
C ILE A 57 24.00 8.92 9.06
N ARG A 58 23.65 9.75 10.04
CA ARG A 58 24.12 9.63 11.42
C ARG A 58 23.27 8.60 12.16
N VAL A 59 23.89 7.48 12.55
CA VAL A 59 23.21 6.32 13.15
C VAL A 59 23.40 6.38 14.67
N GLU A 60 22.36 6.81 15.37
CA GLU A 60 22.30 6.95 16.83
C GLU A 60 21.02 6.30 17.38
N ALA A 61 21.16 5.55 18.47
CA ALA A 61 20.12 4.77 19.11
C ALA A 61 18.87 5.61 19.41
N LEU A 62 19.04 6.76 20.07
CA LEU A 62 17.92 7.63 20.45
C LEU A 62 17.09 8.05 19.24
N THR A 63 17.73 8.50 18.15
CA THR A 63 17.01 8.93 16.94
C THR A 63 16.26 7.78 16.25
N ILE A 64 16.78 6.56 16.34
CA ILE A 64 16.14 5.36 15.77
C ILE A 64 14.95 4.93 16.63
N LEU A 65 15.08 4.98 17.97
CA LEU A 65 13.99 4.68 18.89
C LEU A 65 12.84 5.69 18.73
N GLU A 66 13.15 6.99 18.60
CA GLU A 66 12.19 8.05 18.30
C GLU A 66 11.51 7.82 16.94
N GLU A 67 12.27 7.50 15.88
CA GLU A 67 11.73 7.16 14.55
C GLU A 67 10.78 5.95 14.60
N HIS A 68 11.12 4.90 15.36
CA HIS A 68 10.27 3.71 15.49
C HIS A 68 8.97 3.97 16.25
N ILE A 69 9.00 4.79 17.30
CA ILE A 69 7.84 5.19 18.10
C ILE A 69 6.94 6.13 17.30
N ALA A 70 7.50 7.15 16.65
CA ALA A 70 6.75 8.15 15.88
C ALA A 70 6.06 7.57 14.62
N ASN A 71 6.60 6.50 14.05
CA ASN A 71 5.99 5.76 12.93
C ASN A 71 5.07 4.61 13.39
N GLU A 72 4.75 4.50 14.69
CA GLU A 72 3.87 3.47 15.29
C GLU A 72 4.20 2.01 14.87
N THR A 73 5.49 1.74 14.64
CA THR A 73 5.95 0.40 14.22
C THR A 73 5.74 -0.63 15.33
N GLU A 74 5.69 -1.94 15.01
CA GLU A 74 5.54 -3.01 16.02
C GLU A 74 6.62 -2.91 17.13
N ALA A 75 7.86 -2.61 16.75
CA ALA A 75 8.94 -2.31 17.70
C ALA A 75 8.69 -1.00 18.48
N GLY A 76 8.20 0.05 17.83
CA GLY A 76 7.83 1.32 18.47
C GLY A 76 6.74 1.17 19.53
N VAL A 77 5.68 0.42 19.25
CA VAL A 77 4.60 0.11 20.20
C VAL A 77 5.15 -0.70 21.38
N MET A 78 6.01 -1.69 21.12
CA MET A 78 6.69 -2.44 22.18
C MET A 78 7.57 -1.54 23.07
N LEU A 79 8.39 -0.68 22.46
CA LEU A 79 9.24 0.29 23.16
C LEU A 79 8.40 1.27 24.01
N GLN A 80 7.33 1.83 23.44
CA GLN A 80 6.44 2.74 24.14
C GLN A 80 5.76 2.05 25.33
N SER A 81 5.37 0.77 25.19
CA SER A 81 4.81 -0.01 26.29
C SER A 81 5.81 -0.27 27.42
N MET A 82 7.08 -0.56 27.09
CA MET A 82 8.16 -0.70 28.08
C MET A 82 8.39 0.61 28.83
N LEU A 83 8.54 1.72 28.11
CA LEU A 83 8.77 3.04 28.68
C LEU A 83 7.60 3.50 29.57
N MET A 84 6.35 3.31 29.14
CA MET A 84 5.17 3.60 29.98
C MET A 84 5.06 2.69 31.21
N SER A 85 5.60 1.48 31.17
CA SER A 85 5.70 0.58 32.34
C SER A 85 6.88 0.90 33.28
N GLY A 86 7.72 1.88 32.93
CA GLY A 86 8.93 2.24 33.68
C GLY A 86 10.11 1.27 33.50
N GLN A 87 10.09 0.43 32.46
CA GLN A 87 11.17 -0.51 32.17
C GLN A 87 12.25 0.10 31.27
N SER A 88 13.50 -0.29 31.51
CA SER A 88 14.63 0.03 30.63
C SER A 88 14.58 -0.78 29.32
N ILE A 89 14.92 -0.14 28.22
CA ILE A 89 15.03 -0.80 26.90
C ILE A 89 16.29 -1.71 26.93
N PRO A 90 16.20 -3.00 26.56
CA PRO A 90 17.38 -3.89 26.54
C PRO A 90 18.38 -3.53 25.43
N ASP A 91 19.69 -3.57 25.74
CA ASP A 91 20.77 -3.30 24.78
C ASP A 91 20.68 -4.16 23.50
N GLU A 92 20.27 -5.43 23.61
CA GLU A 92 20.08 -6.31 22.46
C GLU A 92 19.04 -5.75 21.46
N LEU A 93 17.94 -5.18 21.96
CA LEU A 93 16.91 -4.56 21.13
C LEU A 93 17.42 -3.28 20.47
N VAL A 94 18.17 -2.45 21.21
CA VAL A 94 18.81 -1.24 20.66
C VAL A 94 19.79 -1.60 19.54
N ILE A 95 20.70 -2.56 19.78
CA ILE A 95 21.67 -3.02 18.80
C ILE A 95 20.96 -3.63 17.58
N LYS A 96 19.88 -4.41 17.77
CA LYS A 96 19.07 -4.97 16.67
C LYS A 96 18.50 -3.86 15.78
N LEU A 97 17.87 -2.84 16.35
CA LEU A 97 17.29 -1.73 15.59
C LEU A 97 18.37 -0.87 14.88
N MET A 98 19.54 -0.69 15.50
CA MET A 98 20.69 -0.05 14.85
C MET A 98 21.20 -0.88 13.65
N LEU A 99 21.26 -2.21 13.75
CA LEU A 99 21.63 -3.09 12.64
C LEU A 99 20.57 -3.09 11.51
N GLU A 100 19.29 -3.04 11.86
CA GLU A 100 18.20 -2.90 10.88
C GLU A 100 18.29 -1.57 10.12
N LYS A 101 18.56 -0.45 10.81
CA LYS A 101 18.84 0.84 10.15
C LYS A 101 20.11 0.77 9.30
N LEU A 102 21.21 0.17 9.77
CA LEU A 102 22.48 0.04 9.03
C LEU A 102 22.35 -0.77 7.72
N ASN A 103 21.45 -1.75 7.69
CA ASN A 103 21.14 -2.54 6.50
C ASN A 103 20.02 -1.93 5.63
N SER A 104 19.56 -0.72 5.95
CA SER A 104 18.50 -0.04 5.20
C SER A 104 18.94 0.40 3.79
N LEU A 105 17.94 0.55 2.91
CA LEU A 105 18.16 1.06 1.55
C LEU A 105 18.77 2.47 1.56
N GLU A 106 18.43 3.30 2.55
CA GLU A 106 18.93 4.66 2.74
C GLU A 106 20.47 4.66 2.90
N ILE A 107 20.97 3.84 3.82
CA ILE A 107 22.40 3.72 4.12
C ILE A 107 23.18 3.06 2.97
N SER A 108 22.54 2.18 2.19
CA SER A 108 23.14 1.66 0.94
C SER A 108 23.36 2.73 -0.13
N HIS A 109 22.69 3.88 -0.04
CA HIS A 109 22.93 5.02 -0.95
C HIS A 109 23.89 6.05 -0.39
N PHE A 110 23.61 6.54 0.83
CA PHE A 110 24.29 7.68 1.45
C PHE A 110 25.50 7.31 2.31
N GLY A 111 25.63 6.05 2.73
CA GLY A 111 26.59 5.63 3.74
C GLY A 111 26.19 6.12 5.14
N TYR A 112 27.01 5.80 6.14
CA TYR A 112 26.71 6.09 7.54
C TYR A 112 27.86 6.73 8.32
N ILE A 113 27.54 7.28 9.49
CA ILE A 113 28.48 7.56 10.57
C ILE A 113 27.91 7.07 11.92
N ILE A 114 28.68 6.23 12.63
CA ILE A 114 28.34 5.69 13.97
C ILE A 114 29.28 6.29 15.03
N THR A 115 28.73 6.61 16.20
CA THR A 115 29.43 7.16 17.38
C THR A 115 29.29 6.33 18.66
N GLU A 116 28.33 5.38 18.68
CA GLU A 116 27.84 4.73 19.91
C GLU A 116 28.20 3.25 20.05
N ILE A 117 28.54 2.56 18.96
CA ILE A 117 28.94 1.14 18.99
C ILE A 117 30.48 1.05 18.98
N PRO A 118 31.12 0.31 19.91
CA PRO A 118 30.51 -0.45 21.01
C PRO A 118 30.08 0.44 22.19
N THR A 119 28.94 0.08 22.79
CA THR A 119 28.47 0.66 24.06
C THR A 119 29.27 0.12 25.24
N LEU A 120 29.09 0.71 26.43
CA LEU A 120 29.49 0.06 27.68
C LEU A 120 28.63 -1.21 27.85
N PRO A 121 29.23 -2.42 27.93
CA PRO A 121 28.47 -3.66 27.88
C PRO A 121 27.70 -3.88 29.19
N GLN A 122 26.38 -3.95 29.10
CA GLN A 122 25.49 -4.44 30.16
C GLN A 122 25.34 -5.96 30.07
N ASP A 123 24.55 -6.56 30.98
CA ASP A 123 24.39 -8.02 31.13
C ASP A 123 23.96 -8.79 29.86
N ALA A 124 23.44 -8.09 28.84
CA ALA A 124 22.94 -8.70 27.61
C ALA A 124 24.03 -8.97 26.53
N MET A 125 25.00 -8.05 26.32
CA MET A 125 25.87 -8.06 25.13
C MET A 125 27.28 -7.54 25.39
N THR A 126 28.28 -8.41 25.23
CA THR A 126 29.70 -8.07 25.42
C THR A 126 30.29 -7.23 24.28
N THR A 127 31.31 -6.43 24.58
CA THR A 127 32.06 -5.61 23.60
C THR A 127 32.52 -6.43 22.39
N LEU A 128 33.00 -7.66 22.61
CA LEU A 128 33.49 -8.54 21.54
C LEU A 128 32.37 -8.98 20.57
N GLN A 129 31.14 -9.19 21.07
CA GLN A 129 29.98 -9.47 20.21
C GLN A 129 29.61 -8.24 19.38
N GLN A 130 29.56 -7.05 20.00
CA GLN A 130 29.30 -5.79 19.31
C GLN A 130 30.33 -5.50 18.20
N ILE A 131 31.61 -5.75 18.48
CA ILE A 131 32.71 -5.59 17.52
C ILE A 131 32.62 -6.62 16.39
N THR A 132 32.23 -7.87 16.71
CA THR A 132 32.00 -8.91 15.70
C THR A 132 30.86 -8.52 14.75
N LEU A 133 29.81 -7.86 15.25
CA LEU A 133 28.74 -7.31 14.43
C LEU A 133 29.26 -6.22 13.47
N ILE A 134 30.04 -5.24 13.96
CA ILE A 134 30.69 -4.23 13.09
C ILE A 134 31.57 -4.88 12.01
N LYS A 135 32.40 -5.86 12.38
CA LYS A 135 33.28 -6.58 11.44
C LYS A 135 32.51 -7.38 10.38
N ASN A 136 31.23 -7.71 10.63
CA ASN A 136 30.37 -8.51 9.76
C ASN A 136 29.30 -7.71 9.01
N LEU A 137 29.26 -6.38 9.11
CA LEU A 137 28.36 -5.54 8.29
C LEU A 137 28.65 -5.73 6.79
N ASP A 138 27.60 -5.77 5.97
CA ASP A 138 27.71 -5.73 4.49
C ASP A 138 28.44 -4.46 4.04
N LEU A 139 28.11 -3.34 4.68
CA LEU A 139 28.80 -2.05 4.55
C LEU A 139 29.74 -1.86 5.73
N LYS A 140 30.90 -2.51 5.71
CA LYS A 140 31.97 -2.30 6.72
C LYS A 140 32.37 -0.81 6.81
N PRO A 141 32.91 -0.30 7.94
CA PRO A 141 33.51 1.02 7.95
C PRO A 141 34.67 1.11 6.94
N ASP A 142 34.76 2.22 6.22
CA ASP A 142 35.93 2.57 5.40
C ASP A 142 36.94 3.40 6.20
N ILE A 143 36.45 4.19 7.16
CA ILE A 143 37.21 5.22 7.86
C ILE A 143 36.96 5.15 9.35
N ILE A 144 38.03 5.02 10.12
CA ILE A 144 38.00 5.03 11.59
C ILE A 144 38.64 6.33 12.08
N ILE A 145 37.87 7.10 12.83
CA ILE A 145 38.30 8.36 13.46
C ILE A 145 38.41 8.09 14.96
N ASN A 146 39.56 8.38 15.58
CA ASN A 146 39.76 8.19 17.03
C ASN A 146 40.12 9.53 17.69
N ILE A 147 39.26 9.99 18.61
CA ILE A 147 39.50 11.21 19.40
C ILE A 147 40.25 10.85 20.69
N LYS A 148 41.57 11.07 20.70
CA LYS A 148 42.43 10.93 21.88
C LYS A 148 42.35 12.18 22.74
N CYS A 149 42.10 12.01 24.03
CA CYS A 149 42.06 13.07 25.03
C CYS A 149 42.58 12.50 26.36
N PRO A 150 43.51 13.16 27.08
CA PRO A 150 43.93 12.74 28.41
C PRO A 150 42.77 12.66 29.40
N ASP A 151 42.87 11.81 30.42
CA ASP A 151 41.81 11.64 31.42
C ASP A 151 41.50 12.94 32.17
N TYR A 152 42.55 13.65 32.60
CA TYR A 152 42.46 14.89 33.37
C TYR A 152 41.73 15.99 32.59
N ASP A 153 42.19 16.25 31.36
CA ASP A 153 41.62 17.24 30.45
C ASP A 153 40.16 16.91 30.13
N LEU A 154 39.85 15.63 29.91
CA LEU A 154 38.48 15.17 29.68
C LEU A 154 37.57 15.39 30.90
N CYS A 155 38.03 15.05 32.11
CA CYS A 155 37.25 15.23 33.34
C CYS A 155 36.96 16.72 33.59
N GLN A 156 37.91 17.62 33.32
CA GLN A 156 37.67 19.07 33.34
C GLN A 156 36.71 19.52 32.24
N LYS A 157 36.88 19.03 31.00
CA LYS A 157 36.06 19.40 29.84
C LYS A 157 34.59 18.98 30.01
N VAL A 158 34.32 17.86 30.68
CA VAL A 158 32.95 17.38 30.95
C VAL A 158 32.36 17.99 32.21
N SER A 159 33.09 18.09 33.33
CA SER A 159 32.56 18.72 34.55
C SER A 159 32.31 20.23 34.42
N GLY A 160 32.97 20.88 33.44
CA GLY A 160 32.68 22.25 33.01
C GLY A 160 31.50 22.41 32.06
N GLN A 161 30.86 21.34 31.59
CA GLN A 161 29.67 21.42 30.73
C GLN A 161 28.40 21.74 31.53
N ARG A 162 27.48 22.46 30.91
CA ARG A 162 26.14 22.73 31.45
C ARG A 162 25.09 22.53 30.37
N GLN A 163 23.96 21.93 30.73
CA GLN A 163 22.84 21.72 29.84
C GLN A 163 21.76 22.76 30.11
N HIS A 164 21.23 23.38 29.06
CA HIS A 164 20.06 24.26 29.18
C HIS A 164 18.80 23.41 29.39
N SER A 165 18.16 23.60 30.55
CA SER A 165 16.97 22.87 31.01
C SER A 165 15.87 22.66 29.94
N THR A 166 15.46 23.71 29.24
CA THR A 166 14.37 23.61 28.23
C THR A 166 14.79 23.05 26.87
N THR A 167 15.97 23.43 26.34
CA THR A 167 16.38 23.11 24.95
C THR A 167 17.29 21.89 24.85
N GLY A 168 17.79 21.38 25.98
CA GLY A 168 18.74 20.27 26.03
C GLY A 168 20.15 20.60 25.48
N TYR A 169 20.40 21.83 25.03
CA TYR A 169 21.68 22.24 24.45
C TYR A 169 22.81 22.24 25.51
N ILE A 170 23.98 21.75 25.14
CA ILE A 170 25.15 21.63 26.03
C ILE A 170 26.15 22.75 25.73
N TYR A 171 26.36 23.62 26.71
CA TYR A 171 27.37 24.67 26.71
C TYR A 171 28.66 24.17 27.36
N SER A 172 29.79 24.41 26.70
CA SER A 172 31.13 24.19 27.28
C SER A 172 31.48 25.32 28.24
N ARG A 173 32.38 25.09 29.21
CA ARG A 173 32.79 26.08 30.23
C ARG A 173 33.12 27.45 29.64
N GLU A 174 33.86 27.47 28.54
CA GLU A 174 34.28 28.67 27.82
C GLU A 174 33.15 29.52 27.21
N GLN A 175 31.90 29.04 27.25
CA GLN A 175 30.72 29.67 26.66
C GLN A 175 29.71 30.17 27.71
N TRP A 176 29.95 29.91 29.00
CA TRP A 176 29.04 30.32 30.08
C TRP A 176 29.75 30.85 31.33
N ASP A 177 31.01 30.50 31.57
CA ASP A 177 31.78 30.95 32.73
C ASP A 177 32.36 32.37 32.47
N PRO A 178 31.85 33.42 33.15
CA PRO A 178 32.24 34.80 32.84
C PRO A 178 33.73 35.07 33.06
N GLU A 179 34.36 34.39 34.04
CA GLU A 179 35.80 34.54 34.30
C GLU A 179 36.61 33.99 33.13
N VAL A 180 36.17 32.91 32.49
CA VAL A 180 36.86 32.32 31.34
C VAL A 180 36.70 33.19 30.09
N ILE A 181 35.52 33.79 29.89
CA ILE A 181 35.25 34.72 28.77
C ILE A 181 36.09 35.99 28.93
N GLU A 182 36.13 36.59 30.12
CA GLU A 182 36.94 37.79 30.39
C GLU A 182 38.45 37.51 30.25
N ASN A 183 38.94 36.36 30.73
CA ASN A 183 40.34 35.95 30.56
C ASN A 183 40.69 35.63 29.10
N ARG A 184 39.74 35.14 28.29
CA ARG A 184 39.88 34.98 26.84
C ARG A 184 40.02 36.34 26.14
N ARG A 185 39.20 37.34 26.52
CA ARG A 185 39.31 38.72 25.99
C ARG A 185 40.65 39.38 26.35
N LYS A 186 41.11 39.24 27.60
CA LYS A 186 42.43 39.73 28.04
C LYS A 186 43.58 39.16 27.18
N LYS A 187 43.61 37.84 26.98
CA LYS A 187 44.62 37.18 26.13
C LYS A 187 44.57 37.61 24.66
N LYS A 188 43.38 37.88 24.11
CA LYS A 188 43.25 38.48 22.76
C LYS A 188 43.91 39.86 22.71
N LYS A 189 43.57 40.76 23.65
CA LYS A 189 44.13 42.12 23.69
C LYS A 189 45.65 42.12 23.90
N GLU A 190 46.17 41.19 24.71
CA GLU A 190 47.62 40.97 24.86
C GLU A 190 48.27 40.51 23.54
N ALA A 191 47.69 39.50 22.86
CA ALA A 191 48.22 39.00 21.59
C ALA A 191 48.15 40.03 20.45
N HIS A 192 47.12 40.88 20.38
CA HIS A 192 47.04 41.94 19.39
C HIS A 192 48.15 43.00 19.61
N LYS A 193 48.46 43.35 20.86
CA LYS A 193 49.53 44.30 21.20
C LYS A 193 50.96 43.78 21.01
N GLU A 194 51.15 42.47 20.84
CA GLU A 194 52.43 41.90 20.39
C GLU A 194 52.56 41.85 18.84
N VAL A 195 51.45 41.95 18.09
CA VAL A 195 51.41 41.72 16.64
C VAL A 195 51.22 43.01 15.82
N ARG A 196 50.49 43.99 16.34
CA ARG A 196 50.42 45.36 15.81
C ARG A 196 51.01 46.32 16.84
N GLY A 197 51.85 47.24 16.38
CA GLY A 197 52.41 48.29 17.23
C GLY A 197 51.81 49.64 16.87
N GLU A 198 50.83 50.08 17.67
CA GLU A 198 50.31 51.46 17.73
C GLU A 198 50.05 52.12 16.36
N GLU A 199 49.01 51.67 15.65
CA GLU A 199 48.47 52.38 14.47
C GLU A 199 47.04 52.91 14.73
N GLU A 200 46.73 54.08 14.17
CA GLU A 200 45.57 54.94 14.53
C GLU A 200 44.17 54.38 14.14
N GLY A 201 44.05 53.08 13.87
CA GLY A 201 42.77 52.37 13.65
C GLY A 201 42.26 51.55 14.84
N GLU A 202 43.05 51.43 15.92
CA GLU A 202 42.72 50.57 17.07
C GLU A 202 41.46 51.02 17.83
N GLU A 203 41.11 52.31 17.85
CA GLU A 203 39.97 52.82 18.63
C GLU A 203 38.59 52.37 18.10
N GLU A 204 38.44 52.10 16.79
CA GLU A 204 37.18 51.56 16.22
C GLU A 204 37.11 50.04 16.41
N GLU A 205 38.19 49.30 16.16
CA GLU A 205 38.27 47.84 16.43
C GLU A 205 38.04 47.53 17.94
N GLU A 206 38.58 48.33 18.87
CA GLU A 206 38.36 48.13 20.31
C GLU A 206 36.92 48.41 20.76
N GLN A 207 36.19 49.33 20.09
CA GLN A 207 34.79 49.63 20.38
C GLN A 207 33.86 48.50 19.89
N GLU A 208 34.05 47.98 18.68
CA GLU A 208 33.30 46.82 18.20
C GLU A 208 33.54 45.57 19.08
N GLU A 209 34.78 45.33 19.54
CA GLU A 209 35.06 44.26 20.52
C GLU A 209 34.38 44.49 21.89
N GLU A 210 34.14 45.74 22.31
CA GLU A 210 33.49 46.06 23.58
C GLU A 210 31.97 45.88 23.50
N GLU A 211 31.33 46.35 22.43
CA GLU A 211 29.89 46.11 22.19
C GLU A 211 29.60 44.61 22.02
N ALA A 212 30.43 43.88 21.27
CA ALA A 212 30.30 42.44 21.10
C ALA A 212 30.45 41.67 22.43
N PHE A 213 31.38 42.09 23.30
CA PHE A 213 31.55 41.50 24.63
C PHE A 213 30.38 41.79 25.57
N ILE A 214 29.80 43.00 25.51
CA ILE A 214 28.60 43.35 26.28
C ILE A 214 27.40 42.49 25.82
N ALA A 215 27.23 42.30 24.50
CA ALA A 215 26.19 41.45 23.94
C ALA A 215 26.38 39.97 24.33
N GLU A 216 27.59 39.43 24.22
CA GLU A 216 27.92 38.06 24.66
C GLU A 216 27.62 37.87 26.15
N MET A 217 28.04 38.83 27.00
CA MET A 217 27.82 38.76 28.45
C MET A 217 26.33 38.87 28.82
N GLN A 218 25.53 39.67 28.10
CA GLN A 218 24.08 39.73 28.31
C GLN A 218 23.41 38.39 27.93
N VAL A 219 23.75 37.82 26.78
CA VAL A 219 23.25 36.50 26.34
C VAL A 219 23.62 35.41 27.34
N VAL A 220 24.85 35.44 27.87
CA VAL A 220 25.30 34.52 28.93
C VAL A 220 24.51 34.72 30.23
N ALA A 221 24.20 35.95 30.64
CA ALA A 221 23.41 36.24 31.84
C ALA A 221 21.93 35.80 31.73
N GLU A 222 21.36 35.81 30.52
CA GLU A 222 20.04 35.24 30.23
C GLU A 222 20.09 33.71 30.26
N ILE A 223 21.07 33.08 29.59
CA ILE A 223 21.22 31.62 29.51
C ILE A 223 21.55 31.00 30.88
N LEU A 224 22.39 31.66 31.70
CA LEU A 224 22.87 31.17 33.01
C LEU A 224 21.73 30.73 33.95
N GLN A 225 20.58 31.40 33.90
CA GLN A 225 19.41 31.09 34.74
C GLN A 225 18.76 29.74 34.39
N HIS A 226 19.02 29.23 33.19
CA HIS A 226 18.47 27.98 32.67
C HIS A 226 19.49 26.84 32.59
N LEU A 227 20.76 27.08 32.95
CA LEU A 227 21.85 26.10 32.93
C LEU A 227 21.83 25.19 34.16
N VAL A 228 21.93 23.88 33.91
CA VAL A 228 21.95 22.82 34.91
C VAL A 228 23.17 21.91 34.67
N GLN A 229 23.80 21.40 35.73
CA GLN A 229 24.80 20.34 35.64
C GLN A 229 24.10 18.98 35.80
N ARG A 230 24.34 18.02 34.89
CA ARG A 230 23.73 16.69 34.99
C ARG A 230 24.46 15.85 36.06
N PRO A 231 23.82 14.85 36.67
CA PRO A 231 24.50 13.93 37.58
C PRO A 231 25.71 13.22 36.95
N GLU A 232 25.64 12.92 35.64
CA GLU A 232 26.74 12.35 34.86
C GLU A 232 27.95 13.28 34.71
N ASP A 233 27.76 14.60 34.84
CA ASP A 233 28.81 15.62 34.70
C ASP A 233 29.58 15.87 36.02
N TYR A 234 29.35 15.10 37.08
CA TYR A 234 30.17 15.18 38.30
C TYR A 234 31.48 14.40 38.13
N LEU A 235 32.60 14.97 38.61
CA LEU A 235 33.96 14.41 38.43
C LEU A 235 34.06 12.93 38.81
N GLU A 236 33.50 12.54 39.94
CA GLU A 236 33.46 11.16 40.46
C GLU A 236 32.77 10.18 39.49
N ASN A 237 31.70 10.63 38.83
CA ASN A 237 30.96 9.85 37.84
C ASN A 237 31.69 9.81 36.49
N ILE A 238 32.33 10.92 36.09
CA ILE A 238 33.16 10.96 34.88
C ILE A 238 34.37 10.02 35.01
N GLU A 239 35.09 10.06 36.14
CA GLU A 239 36.25 9.19 36.40
C GLU A 239 35.87 7.70 36.40
N THR A 240 34.75 7.34 37.00
CA THR A 240 34.26 5.94 36.99
C THR A 240 33.81 5.50 35.60
N ILE A 241 33.11 6.34 34.84
CA ILE A 241 32.74 6.07 33.43
C ILE A 241 33.99 5.93 32.53
N VAL A 242 34.99 6.81 32.67
CA VAL A 242 36.25 6.75 31.91
C VAL A 242 37.05 5.49 32.27
N LYS A 243 37.02 5.05 33.54
CA LYS A 243 37.62 3.79 33.97
C LYS A 243 36.92 2.58 33.34
N LEU A 244 35.59 2.50 33.41
CA LEU A 244 34.82 1.41 32.79
C LEU A 244 35.09 1.31 31.28
N TYR A 245 35.17 2.46 30.58
CA TYR A 245 35.55 2.49 29.17
C TYR A 245 36.95 1.90 28.91
N LYS A 246 37.93 2.20 29.78
CA LYS A 246 39.28 1.60 29.67
C LYS A 246 39.27 0.10 29.91
N ASP A 247 38.62 -0.33 30.99
CA ASP A 247 38.64 -1.72 31.46
C ASP A 247 37.81 -2.66 30.56
N MET A 248 36.77 -2.15 29.87
CA MET A 248 35.80 -2.97 29.11
C MET A 248 35.77 -2.74 27.60
N ILE A 249 36.22 -1.58 27.10
CA ILE A 249 36.12 -1.21 25.66
C ILE A 249 37.49 -1.01 25.01
N LEU A 250 38.40 -0.28 25.65
CA LEU A 250 39.59 0.27 24.99
C LEU A 250 40.47 -0.79 24.29
N HIS A 251 40.80 -1.90 24.97
CA HIS A 251 41.64 -2.97 24.39
C HIS A 251 41.04 -3.54 23.09
N ALA A 252 39.74 -3.77 23.06
CA ALA A 252 39.06 -4.34 21.90
C ALA A 252 38.91 -3.33 20.75
N LEU A 253 38.94 -2.02 21.03
CA LEU A 253 39.06 -0.98 20.00
C LEU A 253 40.49 -0.85 19.46
N GLU A 254 41.50 -0.95 20.33
CA GLU A 254 42.91 -0.92 19.93
C GLU A 254 43.25 -2.06 18.96
N GLU A 255 42.67 -3.25 19.14
CA GLU A 255 42.73 -4.35 18.16
C GLU A 255 42.17 -3.96 16.78
N ILE A 256 40.96 -3.39 16.70
CA ILE A 256 40.35 -2.96 15.43
C ILE A 256 41.19 -1.87 14.76
N MET A 257 41.67 -0.91 15.55
CA MET A 257 42.47 0.22 15.07
C MET A 257 43.84 -0.25 14.54
N ALA A 258 44.42 -1.32 15.10
CA ALA A 258 45.64 -1.94 14.61
C ALA A 258 45.42 -2.85 13.38
N GLU A 259 44.25 -3.49 13.24
CA GLU A 259 43.86 -4.23 12.03
C GLU A 259 43.53 -3.31 10.83
N HIS A 260 43.11 -2.07 11.09
CA HIS A 260 42.61 -1.16 10.05
C HIS A 260 43.72 -0.60 9.15
N ASN A 261 43.36 -0.22 7.92
CA ASN A 261 44.30 0.42 6.99
C ASN A 261 44.71 1.82 7.53
N PRO A 262 46.02 2.08 7.76
CA PRO A 262 46.49 3.35 8.33
C PRO A 262 46.27 4.58 7.41
N GLN A 263 46.02 4.38 6.12
CA GLN A 263 45.64 5.48 5.21
C GLN A 263 44.26 6.06 5.55
N TYR A 264 43.34 5.22 6.04
CA TYR A 264 41.95 5.56 6.34
C TYR A 264 41.68 5.59 7.86
N PHE A 265 42.74 5.64 8.65
CA PHE A 265 42.69 5.84 10.10
C PHE A 265 43.11 7.28 10.41
N ILE A 266 42.32 7.97 11.25
CA ILE A 266 42.50 9.38 11.59
C ILE A 266 42.52 9.53 13.11
N GLU A 267 43.69 9.85 13.67
CA GLU A 267 43.80 10.22 15.08
C GLU A 267 43.63 11.73 15.25
N LEU A 268 42.89 12.12 16.29
CA LEU A 268 42.53 13.50 16.59
C LEU A 268 42.84 13.84 18.05
N ASP A 269 43.22 15.09 18.29
CA ASP A 269 43.48 15.64 19.62
C ASP A 269 42.21 16.31 20.18
N GLY A 270 41.54 15.63 21.11
CA GLY A 270 40.29 16.06 21.74
C GLY A 270 40.40 17.29 22.63
N ASN A 271 41.60 17.85 22.84
CA ASN A 271 41.78 19.12 23.54
C ASN A 271 41.49 20.33 22.62
N LYS A 272 41.43 20.13 21.30
CA LYS A 272 41.08 21.17 20.31
C LYS A 272 39.57 21.48 20.28
N PRO A 273 39.17 22.67 19.78
CA PRO A 273 37.77 22.98 19.52
C PRO A 273 37.19 22.06 18.43
N PRO A 274 35.85 21.86 18.41
CA PRO A 274 35.20 20.94 17.47
C PRO A 274 35.38 21.36 15.99
N GLU A 275 35.56 22.65 15.73
CA GLU A 275 35.79 23.20 14.39
C GLU A 275 37.16 22.82 13.84
N ASP A 276 38.24 22.96 14.62
CA ASP A 276 39.59 22.49 14.25
C ASP A 276 39.62 20.98 14.00
N LEU A 277 38.90 20.21 14.82
CA LEU A 277 38.77 18.77 14.66
C LEU A 277 38.06 18.41 13.36
N PHE A 278 36.94 19.08 13.06
CA PHE A 278 36.22 18.93 11.80
C PHE A 278 37.08 19.33 10.60
N ASN A 279 37.73 20.49 10.63
CA ASN A 279 38.63 20.96 9.57
C ASN A 279 39.77 19.97 9.30
N THR A 280 40.42 19.47 10.37
CA THR A 280 41.48 18.44 10.27
C THR A 280 40.97 17.17 9.58
N VAL A 281 39.76 16.71 9.92
CA VAL A 281 39.13 15.55 9.25
C VAL A 281 38.82 15.88 7.78
N ILE A 282 38.14 16.98 7.49
CA ILE A 282 37.73 17.34 6.13
C ILE A 282 38.94 17.55 5.21
N GLU A 283 40.03 18.13 5.70
CA GLU A 283 41.30 18.19 4.96
C GLU A 283 41.89 16.80 4.69
N ARG A 284 41.98 15.94 5.72
CA ARG A 284 42.46 14.56 5.57
C ARG A 284 41.64 13.79 4.52
N LEU A 285 40.32 13.97 4.52
CA LEU A 285 39.40 13.32 3.58
C LEU A 285 39.49 13.89 2.16
N LYS A 286 39.89 15.15 1.94
CA LYS A 286 40.11 15.72 0.59
C LYS A 286 41.25 15.03 -0.18
N TYR A 287 42.25 14.49 0.52
CA TYR A 287 43.38 13.79 -0.09
C TYR A 287 43.13 12.28 -0.33
N LEU A 288 42.02 11.76 0.19
CA LEU A 288 41.55 10.41 -0.09
C LEU A 288 40.54 10.51 -1.24
N ASN A 289 40.72 9.71 -2.31
CA ASN A 289 39.87 9.75 -3.52
C ASN A 289 38.49 9.08 -3.30
N LEU A 290 37.80 9.53 -2.26
CA LEU A 290 36.52 9.04 -1.76
C LEU A 290 35.37 9.67 -2.55
N ARG A 291 34.40 8.84 -2.95
CA ARG A 291 33.19 9.32 -3.65
C ARG A 291 32.12 9.69 -2.63
N ARG A 292 31.80 10.99 -2.54
CA ARG A 292 30.62 11.47 -1.78
C ARG A 292 29.33 10.88 -2.36
N ALA A 293 28.31 10.70 -1.53
CA ALA A 293 26.99 10.31 -1.99
C ALA A 293 26.38 11.38 -2.91
N ALA A 294 25.66 10.96 -3.95
CA ALA A 294 24.99 11.88 -4.86
C ALA A 294 23.63 12.27 -4.28
N VAL A 295 23.51 13.50 -3.80
CA VAL A 295 22.28 14.07 -3.25
C VAL A 295 21.30 14.40 -4.36
N LEU A 296 20.03 14.02 -4.17
CA LEU A 296 18.92 14.40 -5.05
C LEU A 296 18.49 15.83 -4.74
N THR A 297 18.26 16.65 -5.78
CA THR A 297 17.77 18.02 -5.62
C THR A 297 16.35 18.15 -6.16
N LYS A 298 15.36 18.49 -5.33
CA LYS A 298 14.00 18.81 -5.80
C LYS A 298 14.05 20.10 -6.62
N LEU A 299 13.56 20.06 -7.86
CA LEU A 299 13.72 21.16 -8.84
C LEU A 299 12.72 22.30 -8.68
N GLN A 300 11.72 22.16 -7.81
CA GLN A 300 10.66 23.15 -7.55
C GLN A 300 11.18 24.41 -6.81
N SER A 301 10.70 25.60 -7.17
CA SER A 301 10.70 26.81 -6.33
C SER A 301 9.53 26.74 -5.31
N ALA A 302 9.56 27.51 -4.23
CA ALA A 302 8.46 27.52 -3.23
C ALA A 302 7.31 28.49 -3.60
N GLU A 303 7.39 29.10 -4.79
CA GLU A 303 6.62 30.29 -5.19
C GLU A 303 5.91 30.11 -6.54
N GLU A 304 6.19 29.01 -7.28
CA GLU A 304 5.64 28.75 -8.60
C GLU A 304 5.13 27.29 -8.67
N GLU A 305 3.80 27.14 -8.76
CA GLU A 305 3.16 25.87 -9.10
C GLU A 305 3.34 25.60 -10.60
N LEU A 306 3.95 24.47 -10.97
CA LEU A 306 4.16 24.14 -12.39
C LEU A 306 2.92 23.44 -12.95
N ASN A 307 2.30 24.07 -13.96
CA ASN A 307 1.10 23.53 -14.60
C ASN A 307 1.35 22.16 -15.25
N ASP A 308 0.76 21.09 -14.70
CA ASP A 308 0.92 19.73 -15.22
C ASP A 308 0.41 19.54 -16.66
N ALA A 309 -0.43 20.44 -17.18
CA ALA A 309 -0.87 20.43 -18.57
C ALA A 309 0.18 20.93 -19.58
N MET A 310 1.38 21.34 -19.14
CA MET A 310 2.48 21.75 -20.02
C MET A 310 2.99 20.59 -20.88
N ASP A 311 3.39 20.92 -22.11
CA ASP A 311 4.05 19.99 -23.02
C ASP A 311 5.38 19.48 -22.44
N ASN A 312 5.69 18.20 -22.65
CA ASN A 312 6.92 17.57 -22.15
C ASN A 312 8.19 18.34 -22.56
N ASP A 313 8.19 18.91 -23.77
CA ASP A 313 9.32 19.68 -24.29
C ASP A 313 9.51 21.03 -23.58
N GLU A 314 8.43 21.63 -23.08
CA GLU A 314 8.42 22.90 -22.36
C GLU A 314 8.76 22.68 -20.87
N LEU A 315 8.14 21.67 -20.24
CA LEU A 315 8.44 21.24 -18.88
C LEU A 315 9.94 20.95 -18.68
N PHE A 316 10.57 20.23 -19.61
CA PHE A 316 12.01 19.98 -19.52
C PHE A 316 12.89 21.19 -19.88
N ARG A 317 12.34 22.31 -20.38
CA ARG A 317 13.08 23.57 -20.54
C ARG A 317 13.03 24.41 -19.27
N THR A 318 11.88 24.46 -18.59
CA THR A 318 11.76 25.14 -17.28
C THR A 318 12.55 24.40 -16.20
N LEU A 319 12.33 23.09 -16.03
CA LEU A 319 13.07 22.23 -15.08
C LEU A 319 14.58 22.29 -15.28
N ALA A 320 15.09 22.38 -16.52
CA ALA A 320 16.52 22.49 -16.80
C ALA A 320 17.16 23.84 -16.42
N SER A 321 16.36 24.82 -15.97
CA SER A 321 16.80 26.16 -15.55
C SER A 321 16.83 26.36 -14.02
N TYR A 322 16.07 25.59 -13.25
CA TYR A 322 16.01 25.72 -11.79
C TYR A 322 17.25 25.14 -11.09
N LYS A 323 17.67 25.78 -9.98
CA LYS A 323 18.68 25.29 -9.02
C LYS A 323 19.97 24.76 -9.67
N LEU A 324 20.55 25.55 -10.58
CA LEU A 324 21.76 25.17 -11.32
C LEU A 324 22.97 24.99 -10.39
N ILE A 325 23.67 23.86 -10.49
CA ILE A 325 24.89 23.58 -9.72
C ILE A 325 26.00 24.62 -9.98
N ALA A 326 26.10 25.08 -11.24
CA ALA A 326 27.12 26.04 -11.67
C ALA A 326 26.57 26.94 -12.80
N PRO A 327 27.13 28.13 -13.02
CA PRO A 327 26.76 28.98 -14.15
C PRO A 327 26.87 28.24 -15.48
N ARG A 328 25.81 28.30 -16.30
CA ARG A 328 25.64 27.57 -17.58
C ARG A 328 25.51 26.05 -17.48
N TYR A 329 25.58 25.44 -16.31
CA TYR A 329 25.13 24.05 -16.15
C TYR A 329 23.63 23.97 -16.47
N ARG A 330 23.19 22.87 -17.07
CA ARG A 330 21.77 22.60 -17.34
C ARG A 330 21.49 21.13 -17.11
N TRP A 331 20.37 20.83 -16.47
CA TRP A 331 19.95 19.46 -16.25
C TRP A 331 19.58 18.78 -17.57
N ARG A 332 19.94 17.50 -17.71
CA ARG A 332 19.66 16.69 -18.89
C ARG A 332 18.38 15.89 -18.71
N ARG A 333 17.74 15.46 -19.80
CA ARG A 333 16.58 14.55 -19.73
C ARG A 333 17.08 13.14 -19.37
N SER A 334 16.39 12.45 -18.47
CA SER A 334 16.65 11.03 -18.21
C SER A 334 16.07 10.13 -19.32
N ARG A 335 16.51 8.87 -19.36
CA ARG A 335 16.02 7.86 -20.31
C ARG A 335 14.52 7.56 -20.21
N TRP A 336 13.88 7.95 -19.10
CA TRP A 336 12.45 7.71 -18.84
C TRP A 336 11.54 8.90 -19.18
N GLY A 337 12.11 10.06 -19.51
CA GLY A 337 11.34 11.27 -19.82
C GLY A 337 10.46 11.69 -18.64
N ARG A 338 9.16 11.92 -18.88
CA ARG A 338 8.19 12.25 -17.82
C ARG A 338 7.70 11.02 -17.05
N SER A 339 7.95 9.79 -17.49
CA SER A 339 7.44 8.59 -16.83
C SER A 339 8.18 8.26 -15.54
N CYS A 340 7.45 7.93 -14.47
CA CYS A 340 8.01 7.70 -13.15
C CYS A 340 8.85 6.39 -13.08
N PRO A 341 10.17 6.43 -12.80
CA PRO A 341 11.01 5.23 -12.76
C PRO A 341 10.62 4.26 -11.62
N VAL A 342 9.98 4.77 -10.56
CA VAL A 342 9.51 3.97 -9.42
C VAL A 342 8.31 3.11 -9.82
N THR A 343 7.25 3.69 -10.39
CA THR A 343 6.06 2.92 -10.80
C THR A 343 6.38 1.97 -11.96
N LEU A 344 7.30 2.37 -12.86
CA LEU A 344 7.77 1.52 -13.95
C LEU A 344 8.48 0.26 -13.43
N LYS A 345 9.24 0.34 -12.31
CA LYS A 345 9.81 -0.86 -11.66
C LYS A 345 8.75 -1.81 -11.12
N GLU A 346 7.59 -1.28 -10.75
CA GLU A 346 6.45 -2.09 -10.34
C GLU A 346 5.63 -2.60 -11.53
N GLY A 347 5.92 -2.15 -12.76
CA GLY A 347 5.23 -2.53 -13.98
C GLY A 347 4.00 -1.68 -14.31
N ASN A 348 4.00 -0.41 -13.91
CA ASN A 348 2.93 0.56 -14.22
C ASN A 348 3.50 1.86 -14.80
N VAL A 349 3.06 2.24 -16.01
CA VAL A 349 3.40 3.54 -16.61
C VAL A 349 2.48 4.62 -16.02
N TYR A 350 3.06 5.50 -15.20
CA TYR A 350 2.40 6.75 -14.79
C TYR A 350 3.30 7.94 -15.16
N PRO A 351 2.73 9.02 -15.73
CA PRO A 351 3.46 10.27 -15.87
C PRO A 351 3.74 10.84 -14.47
N GLY A 352 4.92 11.42 -14.30
CA GLY A 352 5.28 12.19 -13.12
C GLY A 352 4.70 13.60 -13.18
N MET A 353 4.34 14.11 -12.01
CA MET A 353 3.90 15.49 -11.84
C MET A 353 5.08 16.45 -11.93
N ALA A 354 4.85 17.66 -12.42
CA ALA A 354 5.87 18.68 -12.58
C ALA A 354 6.53 19.04 -11.25
N ASP A 355 5.73 19.32 -10.21
CA ASP A 355 6.18 19.71 -8.88
C ASP A 355 6.96 18.63 -8.12
N LEU A 356 6.80 17.35 -8.49
CA LEU A 356 7.52 16.23 -7.89
C LEU A 356 8.84 15.90 -8.61
N SER A 357 9.28 16.78 -9.52
CA SER A 357 10.52 16.58 -10.29
C SER A 357 11.79 16.78 -9.45
N VAL A 358 12.73 15.86 -9.63
CA VAL A 358 14.06 15.88 -8.98
C VAL A 358 15.18 15.76 -10.01
N SER A 359 16.36 16.28 -9.68
CA SER A 359 17.60 15.96 -10.38
C SER A 359 18.48 15.02 -9.58
N PHE A 360 19.12 14.09 -10.30
CA PHE A 360 20.10 13.15 -9.77
C PHE A 360 21.14 12.86 -10.86
N LEU A 361 22.44 12.88 -10.51
CA LEU A 361 23.57 12.71 -11.44
C LEU A 361 23.45 13.55 -12.74
N GLY A 362 22.93 14.78 -12.64
CA GLY A 362 22.77 15.68 -13.78
C GLY A 362 21.54 15.42 -14.66
N LYS A 363 20.76 14.36 -14.39
CA LYS A 363 19.54 13.99 -15.13
C LYS A 363 18.27 14.34 -14.34
N MET A 364 17.21 14.72 -15.05
CA MET A 364 15.88 15.04 -14.51
C MET A 364 14.97 13.82 -14.48
N TYR A 365 14.26 13.63 -13.37
CA TYR A 365 13.30 12.56 -13.14
C TYR A 365 12.00 13.14 -12.60
N CYS A 366 10.88 12.89 -13.28
CA CYS A 366 9.54 13.24 -12.80
C CYS A 366 8.94 12.05 -12.06
N LEU A 367 8.18 12.31 -10.98
CA LEU A 367 7.70 11.29 -10.05
C LEU A 367 6.18 11.44 -9.86
N ALA A 368 5.47 10.32 -9.68
CA ALA A 368 4.00 10.28 -9.82
C ALA A 368 3.24 10.64 -8.54
N SER A 369 3.81 10.32 -7.37
CA SER A 369 3.25 10.62 -6.04
C SER A 369 4.34 10.96 -5.03
N GLU A 370 3.98 11.59 -3.91
CA GLU A 370 4.92 11.83 -2.81
C GLU A 370 5.57 10.55 -2.29
N GLU A 371 4.87 9.42 -2.32
CA GLU A 371 5.40 8.12 -1.91
C GLU A 371 6.52 7.68 -2.86
N THR A 372 6.33 7.83 -4.17
CA THR A 372 7.39 7.56 -5.15
C THR A 372 8.56 8.54 -5.01
N LEU A 373 8.29 9.79 -4.59
CA LEU A 373 9.33 10.75 -4.27
C LEU A 373 10.13 10.33 -3.02
N LYS A 374 9.46 9.99 -1.92
CA LYS A 374 10.09 9.48 -0.69
C LYS A 374 10.93 8.23 -0.99
N ALA A 375 10.39 7.25 -1.72
CA ALA A 375 11.12 6.04 -2.12
C ALA A 375 12.37 6.32 -2.99
N PHE A 376 12.28 7.24 -3.95
CA PHE A 376 13.41 7.60 -4.82
C PHE A 376 14.46 8.47 -4.11
N LEU A 377 14.05 9.32 -3.16
CA LEU A 377 14.93 10.09 -2.28
C LEU A 377 15.71 9.18 -1.32
N LEU A 378 15.06 8.17 -0.73
CA LEU A 378 15.71 7.19 0.15
C LEU A 378 16.81 6.43 -0.59
N ASN A 379 16.51 5.88 -1.78
CA ASN A 379 17.53 5.23 -2.61
C ASN A 379 17.16 5.19 -4.11
N PRO A 380 17.85 5.95 -4.99
CA PRO A 380 17.62 5.89 -6.42
C PRO A 380 18.28 4.67 -7.09
N ARG A 381 19.32 4.05 -6.50
CA ARG A 381 20.11 2.96 -7.12
C ARG A 381 19.26 1.79 -7.62
N PRO A 382 18.27 1.25 -6.88
CA PRO A 382 17.47 0.11 -7.31
C PRO A 382 16.56 0.41 -8.50
N TYR A 383 16.38 1.67 -8.89
CA TYR A 383 15.55 2.09 -10.03
C TYR A 383 16.39 2.45 -11.26
N LEU A 384 17.70 2.64 -11.10
CA LEU A 384 18.60 3.12 -12.16
C LEU A 384 19.68 2.09 -12.54
N LEU A 385 19.98 1.13 -11.65
CA LEU A 385 20.86 -0.01 -11.94
C LEU A 385 20.14 -1.12 -12.72
N PRO A 386 20.87 -1.97 -13.48
CA PRO A 386 20.30 -3.12 -14.17
C PRO A 386 19.79 -4.20 -13.19
N PRO A 387 18.65 -4.87 -13.46
CA PRO A 387 17.76 -4.64 -14.59
C PRO A 387 16.96 -3.34 -14.43
N MET A 388 17.13 -2.43 -15.40
CA MET A 388 16.46 -1.13 -15.40
C MET A 388 14.95 -1.33 -15.61
N PRO A 389 14.10 -0.49 -14.99
CA PRO A 389 12.66 -0.52 -15.21
C PRO A 389 12.34 -0.12 -16.66
N ALA A 390 12.06 -1.14 -17.47
CA ALA A 390 11.47 -1.00 -18.79
C ALA A 390 9.95 -0.78 -18.65
N PRO A 391 9.28 -0.11 -19.60
CA PRO A 391 7.83 -0.05 -19.61
C PRO A 391 7.24 -1.48 -19.65
N PRO A 392 6.18 -1.76 -18.88
CA PRO A 392 5.43 -2.99 -19.02
C PRO A 392 4.93 -3.15 -20.46
N PHE A 393 4.74 -4.40 -20.87
CA PHE A 393 4.21 -4.72 -22.19
C PHE A 393 2.75 -5.21 -22.04
N LYS A 394 1.84 -4.31 -21.65
CA LYS A 394 0.40 -4.57 -21.62
C LYS A 394 -0.19 -4.18 -22.98
N VAL A 395 -0.62 -5.16 -23.78
CA VAL A 395 -0.99 -4.92 -25.18
C VAL A 395 -2.30 -5.61 -25.55
N PHE A 396 -3.22 -4.87 -26.19
CA PHE A 396 -4.38 -5.46 -26.88
C PHE A 396 -4.07 -5.60 -28.37
N VAL A 397 -4.31 -6.79 -28.94
CA VAL A 397 -4.12 -7.06 -30.37
C VAL A 397 -5.48 -7.32 -31.03
N PHE A 398 -5.91 -6.34 -31.83
CA PHE A 398 -7.18 -6.33 -32.54
C PHE A 398 -6.99 -6.60 -34.04
N GLY A 399 -8.11 -6.87 -34.71
CA GLY A 399 -8.17 -7.16 -36.15
C GLY A 399 -9.02 -8.38 -36.50
N PRO A 400 -9.30 -8.59 -37.80
CA PRO A 400 -10.18 -9.64 -38.30
C PRO A 400 -9.57 -11.05 -38.15
N PRO A 401 -10.38 -12.11 -38.23
CA PRO A 401 -9.87 -13.49 -38.25
C PRO A 401 -8.90 -13.72 -39.42
N SER A 402 -7.98 -14.68 -39.26
CA SER A 402 -6.95 -15.08 -40.25
C SER A 402 -5.92 -14.00 -40.65
N SER A 403 -5.95 -12.81 -40.04
CA SER A 403 -4.93 -11.76 -40.19
C SER A 403 -3.55 -12.18 -39.66
N GLY A 404 -3.51 -12.89 -38.53
CA GLY A 404 -2.28 -13.40 -37.90
C GLY A 404 -2.07 -12.99 -36.45
N LYS A 405 -3.04 -12.30 -35.81
CA LYS A 405 -2.97 -11.80 -34.41
C LYS A 405 -2.30 -12.77 -33.44
N THR A 406 -2.82 -14.00 -33.29
CA THR A 406 -2.30 -14.99 -32.34
C THR A 406 -0.82 -15.32 -32.58
N THR A 407 -0.36 -15.33 -33.83
CA THR A 407 1.06 -15.51 -34.17
C THR A 407 1.88 -14.29 -33.77
N LEU A 408 1.38 -13.08 -34.01
CA LEU A 408 2.01 -11.84 -33.55
C LEU A 408 2.09 -11.80 -32.00
N CYS A 409 1.00 -12.13 -31.29
CA CYS A 409 0.95 -12.18 -29.83
C CYS A 409 1.99 -13.14 -29.26
N ASN A 410 2.14 -14.32 -29.86
CA ASN A 410 3.15 -15.30 -29.43
C ASN A 410 4.59 -14.80 -29.64
N LEU A 411 4.90 -14.22 -30.80
CA LEU A 411 6.23 -13.65 -31.10
C LEU A 411 6.56 -12.46 -30.19
N LEU A 412 5.58 -11.60 -29.90
CA LEU A 412 5.73 -10.49 -28.95
C LEU A 412 5.90 -11.01 -27.51
N ALA A 413 5.17 -12.04 -27.10
CA ALA A 413 5.31 -12.66 -25.78
C ALA A 413 6.67 -13.36 -25.59
N GLU A 414 7.24 -13.92 -26.66
CA GLU A 414 8.61 -14.47 -26.66
C GLU A 414 9.64 -13.35 -26.50
N HIS A 415 9.59 -12.32 -27.36
CA HIS A 415 10.55 -11.21 -27.36
C HIS A 415 10.52 -10.37 -26.07
N TYR A 416 9.33 -9.96 -25.62
CA TYR A 416 9.14 -9.13 -24.41
C TYR A 416 8.96 -9.96 -23.14
N LYS A 417 9.07 -11.30 -23.21
CA LYS A 417 8.86 -12.24 -22.09
C LYS A 417 7.49 -12.06 -21.40
N GLY A 418 6.48 -11.64 -22.15
CA GLY A 418 5.09 -11.46 -21.70
C GLY A 418 4.32 -12.78 -21.60
N LYS A 419 3.05 -12.73 -21.18
CA LYS A 419 2.12 -13.88 -21.25
C LYS A 419 0.92 -13.54 -22.12
N VAL A 420 0.61 -14.39 -23.10
CA VAL A 420 -0.60 -14.24 -23.94
C VAL A 420 -1.83 -14.68 -23.16
N VAL A 421 -2.88 -13.88 -23.23
CA VAL A 421 -4.20 -14.09 -22.63
C VAL A 421 -5.21 -14.11 -23.77
N ASP A 422 -5.64 -15.31 -24.16
CA ASP A 422 -6.63 -15.46 -25.23
C ASP A 422 -8.04 -15.31 -24.65
N TYR A 423 -8.65 -14.14 -24.87
CA TYR A 423 -9.94 -13.76 -24.32
C TYR A 423 -11.02 -14.82 -24.60
N ALA A 424 -11.03 -15.35 -25.82
CA ALA A 424 -12.02 -16.36 -26.25
C ALA A 424 -11.87 -17.69 -25.48
N LYS A 425 -10.65 -18.08 -25.08
CA LYS A 425 -10.42 -19.34 -24.35
C LYS A 425 -10.56 -19.22 -22.83
N LEU A 426 -10.34 -18.02 -22.27
CA LEU A 426 -10.26 -17.82 -20.82
C LEU A 426 -11.47 -17.10 -20.24
N VAL A 427 -12.00 -16.08 -20.93
CA VAL A 427 -13.10 -15.25 -20.44
C VAL A 427 -14.46 -15.87 -20.80
N GLN A 428 -14.65 -16.32 -22.05
CA GLN A 428 -15.95 -16.89 -22.47
C GLN A 428 -16.38 -18.09 -21.60
N PRO A 429 -15.54 -19.13 -21.36
CA PRO A 429 -15.96 -20.28 -20.56
C PRO A 429 -16.10 -20.01 -19.05
N ARG A 430 -15.63 -18.85 -18.55
CA ARG A 430 -15.93 -18.36 -17.19
C ARG A 430 -17.28 -17.63 -17.17
N PHE A 431 -17.53 -16.79 -18.16
CA PHE A 431 -18.79 -16.06 -18.33
C PHE A 431 -19.98 -17.01 -18.55
N ASP A 432 -19.83 -18.03 -19.40
CA ASP A 432 -20.86 -19.04 -19.66
C ASP A 432 -21.24 -19.80 -18.36
N LYS A 433 -20.24 -20.15 -17.54
CA LYS A 433 -20.47 -20.76 -16.21
C LYS A 433 -21.16 -19.80 -15.23
N ALA A 434 -20.86 -18.51 -15.30
CA ALA A 434 -21.51 -17.50 -14.46
C ALA A 434 -22.98 -17.29 -14.87
N LEU A 435 -23.29 -17.28 -16.17
CA LEU A 435 -24.68 -17.32 -16.68
C LEU A 435 -25.42 -18.57 -16.21
N ASP A 436 -24.81 -19.75 -16.35
CA ASP A 436 -25.42 -21.01 -15.90
C ASP A 436 -25.60 -21.09 -14.38
N MET A 437 -24.80 -20.37 -13.60
CA MET A 437 -24.98 -20.22 -12.16
C MET A 437 -26.14 -19.26 -11.84
N LEU A 438 -26.19 -18.08 -12.48
CA LEU A 438 -27.31 -17.14 -12.32
C LEU A 438 -28.65 -17.76 -12.71
N ARG A 439 -28.69 -18.53 -13.80
CA ARG A 439 -29.87 -19.30 -14.23
C ARG A 439 -30.29 -20.33 -13.18
N LYS A 440 -29.35 -21.03 -12.55
CA LYS A 440 -29.67 -22.00 -11.47
C LYS A 440 -30.19 -21.31 -10.21
N ASN A 441 -29.61 -20.16 -9.84
CA ASN A 441 -30.05 -19.41 -8.67
C ASN A 441 -31.46 -18.83 -8.88
N THR A 442 -31.72 -18.16 -10.01
CA THR A 442 -33.07 -17.65 -10.34
C THR A 442 -34.10 -18.76 -10.50
N ILE A 443 -33.73 -19.93 -11.02
CA ILE A 443 -34.61 -21.11 -10.99
C ILE A 443 -34.89 -21.55 -9.55
N ALA A 444 -33.88 -21.62 -8.68
CA ALA A 444 -34.03 -22.05 -7.28
C ALA A 444 -34.86 -21.06 -6.44
N GLU A 445 -34.62 -19.76 -6.58
CA GLU A 445 -35.39 -18.70 -5.91
C GLU A 445 -36.86 -18.76 -6.35
N ALA A 446 -37.11 -18.84 -7.66
CA ALA A 446 -38.47 -18.94 -8.19
C ALA A 446 -39.15 -20.29 -7.91
N THR A 447 -38.42 -21.40 -7.72
CA THR A 447 -39.03 -22.65 -7.23
C THR A 447 -39.45 -22.51 -5.77
N GLN A 448 -38.69 -21.81 -4.94
CA GLN A 448 -39.07 -21.52 -3.54
C GLN A 448 -40.29 -20.59 -3.48
N GLU A 449 -40.34 -19.54 -4.31
CA GLU A 449 -41.51 -18.66 -4.41
C GLU A 449 -42.76 -19.41 -4.92
N ALA A 450 -42.61 -20.30 -5.91
CA ALA A 450 -43.69 -21.15 -6.40
C ALA A 450 -44.18 -22.15 -5.32
N ILE A 451 -43.27 -22.77 -4.56
CA ILE A 451 -43.62 -23.66 -3.44
C ILE A 451 -44.35 -22.89 -2.33
N ASN A 452 -43.90 -21.68 -2.00
CA ASN A 452 -44.52 -20.84 -0.98
C ASN A 452 -45.92 -20.38 -1.40
N THR A 453 -46.08 -19.83 -2.61
CA THR A 453 -47.39 -19.38 -3.12
C THR A 453 -48.41 -20.52 -3.28
N VAL A 454 -47.98 -21.73 -3.64
CA VAL A 454 -48.83 -22.93 -3.65
C VAL A 454 -49.18 -23.38 -2.22
N ARG A 455 -48.23 -23.36 -1.28
CA ARG A 455 -48.48 -23.66 0.14
C ARG A 455 -49.51 -22.68 0.74
N ASP A 456 -49.36 -21.40 0.49
CA ASP A 456 -50.23 -20.35 1.01
C ASP A 456 -51.65 -20.45 0.43
N ARG A 457 -51.78 -20.79 -0.87
CA ARG A 457 -53.08 -21.13 -1.48
C ARG A 457 -53.72 -22.34 -0.80
N LEU A 458 -52.98 -23.41 -0.56
CA LEU A 458 -53.51 -24.63 0.07
C LEU A 458 -53.91 -24.40 1.54
N LEU A 459 -53.16 -23.57 2.27
CA LEU A 459 -53.53 -23.10 3.62
C LEU A 459 -54.82 -22.27 3.57
N ALA A 460 -54.90 -21.26 2.69
CA ALA A 460 -56.11 -20.45 2.52
C ALA A 460 -57.32 -21.30 2.09
N GLU A 461 -57.15 -22.32 1.25
CA GLU A 461 -58.21 -23.27 0.92
C GLU A 461 -58.61 -24.14 2.12
N ALA A 462 -57.67 -24.61 2.94
CA ALA A 462 -57.96 -25.36 4.15
C ALA A 462 -58.72 -24.50 5.18
N GLU A 463 -58.33 -23.23 5.35
CA GLU A 463 -59.05 -22.29 6.20
C GLU A 463 -60.45 -21.96 5.67
N ASN A 464 -60.60 -21.74 4.36
CA ASN A 464 -61.93 -21.56 3.76
C ASN A 464 -62.80 -22.82 3.94
N LYS A 465 -62.24 -24.04 3.79
CA LYS A 465 -62.94 -25.30 4.08
C LYS A 465 -63.35 -25.39 5.57
N LYS A 466 -62.49 -24.98 6.51
CA LYS A 466 -62.83 -24.85 7.95
C LYS A 466 -63.94 -23.81 8.19
N GLN A 467 -63.88 -22.63 7.59
CA GLN A 467 -64.90 -21.58 7.72
C GLN A 467 -66.25 -22.01 7.15
N VAL A 468 -66.27 -22.65 5.98
CA VAL A 468 -67.50 -23.19 5.38
C VAL A 468 -68.12 -24.25 6.28
N GLN A 469 -67.34 -25.22 6.80
CA GLN A 469 -67.84 -26.20 7.77
C GLN A 469 -68.41 -25.55 9.05
N LYS A 470 -67.73 -24.52 9.58
CA LYS A 470 -68.21 -23.75 10.74
C LYS A 470 -69.54 -23.05 10.45
N SER A 471 -69.64 -22.37 9.31
CA SER A 471 -70.86 -21.68 8.86
C SER A 471 -72.06 -22.62 8.64
N LEU A 472 -71.82 -23.87 8.25
CA LEU A 472 -72.85 -24.91 8.11
C LEU A 472 -73.31 -25.38 9.49
N LYS A 473 -72.39 -25.69 10.42
CA LYS A 473 -72.72 -26.07 11.81
C LYS A 473 -73.50 -24.97 12.55
N ASP A 474 -73.20 -23.70 12.29
CA ASP A 474 -73.94 -22.58 12.90
C ASP A 474 -75.32 -22.35 12.24
N LYS A 475 -75.49 -22.63 10.95
CA LYS A 475 -76.83 -22.66 10.31
C LYS A 475 -77.71 -23.81 10.80
N GLU A 476 -77.16 -24.97 11.10
CA GLU A 476 -77.91 -26.07 11.73
C GLU A 476 -78.37 -25.72 13.15
N ARG A 477 -77.58 -24.94 13.89
CA ARG A 477 -77.97 -24.40 15.21
C ARG A 477 -79.12 -23.40 15.09
N GLU A 478 -79.11 -22.50 14.11
CA GLU A 478 -80.23 -21.60 13.86
C GLU A 478 -81.53 -22.34 13.51
N LEU A 479 -81.46 -23.38 12.66
CA LEU A 479 -82.66 -24.13 12.25
C LEU A 479 -83.32 -24.84 13.44
N LYS A 480 -82.53 -25.48 14.31
CA LYS A 480 -83.02 -26.07 15.57
C LYS A 480 -83.66 -25.04 16.51
N MET A 481 -83.22 -23.78 16.48
CA MET A 481 -83.83 -22.69 17.26
C MET A 481 -85.11 -22.13 16.61
N LYS A 482 -85.31 -22.34 15.31
CA LYS A 482 -86.48 -21.89 14.55
C LYS A 482 -87.64 -22.91 14.54
N GLU A 483 -87.37 -24.20 14.75
CA GLU A 483 -88.43 -25.22 14.96
C GLU A 483 -89.20 -25.02 16.27
N TYR A 484 -88.56 -24.51 17.32
CA TYR A 484 -89.19 -24.33 18.64
C TYR A 484 -90.22 -23.17 18.69
N ASN A 485 -90.22 -22.29 17.69
CA ASN A 485 -90.97 -21.02 17.69
C ASN A 485 -92.01 -20.91 16.55
N LYS A 486 -92.51 -22.03 16.00
CA LYS A 486 -93.44 -22.01 14.86
C LYS A 486 -94.66 -22.94 14.97
N SER A 487 -95.25 -23.03 16.16
CA SER A 487 -96.44 -23.84 16.46
C SER A 487 -97.69 -23.04 16.82
N PHE A 488 -98.00 -21.94 16.12
CA PHE A 488 -99.36 -21.41 15.95
C PHE A 488 -99.43 -20.43 14.76
N GLY A 489 -100.45 -20.55 13.92
CA GLY A 489 -100.85 -19.56 12.89
C GLY A 489 -102.19 -18.91 13.26
N GLU A 490 -102.93 -18.22 12.38
CA GLU A 490 -102.71 -17.86 10.98
C GLU A 490 -103.73 -16.77 10.52
N THR A 491 -103.62 -16.28 9.28
CA THR A 491 -104.63 -15.60 8.41
C THR A 491 -104.63 -14.06 8.22
N ARG A 492 -104.59 -13.66 6.93
CA ARG A 492 -105.20 -12.47 6.25
C ARG A 492 -104.68 -11.05 6.59
N SER A 493 -104.70 -10.04 5.69
CA SER A 493 -104.79 -10.03 4.20
C SER A 493 -104.56 -8.63 3.58
N SER A 494 -104.03 -8.60 2.34
CA SER A 494 -104.40 -7.74 1.18
C SER A 494 -104.25 -6.20 1.14
N LEU A 495 -103.68 -5.75 0.00
CA LEU A 495 -103.95 -4.52 -0.80
C LEU A 495 -103.23 -3.19 -0.50
N ASP A 496 -103.15 -2.37 -1.56
CA ASP A 496 -102.23 -1.25 -1.80
C ASP A 496 -102.85 0.15 -1.56
N VAL A 497 -102.01 1.20 -1.51
CA VAL A 497 -102.16 2.53 -2.17
C VAL A 497 -100.96 3.45 -1.84
N GLU A 498 -100.68 4.43 -2.71
CA GLU A 498 -99.56 5.39 -2.63
C GLU A 498 -99.78 6.59 -1.66
N GLY A 499 -98.70 7.23 -1.19
CA GLY A 499 -98.62 8.70 -1.22
C GLY A 499 -98.37 9.52 0.07
N LEU A 500 -97.21 10.21 0.09
CA LEU A 500 -97.01 11.64 0.51
C LEU A 500 -96.94 12.09 2.00
N ILE A 501 -95.68 12.28 2.45
CA ILE A 501 -95.05 13.41 3.24
C ILE A 501 -95.59 13.86 4.64
N LEU A 502 -94.70 14.58 5.36
CA LEU A 502 -94.78 15.31 6.65
C LEU A 502 -94.72 14.42 7.93
N GLU A 503 -94.02 14.76 9.01
CA GLU A 503 -92.97 15.79 9.33
C GLU A 503 -92.28 15.36 10.68
N SER A 504 -91.28 15.96 11.34
CA SER A 504 -90.49 17.21 11.21
C SER A 504 -89.22 17.18 12.10
N GLN A 505 -88.20 18.02 11.79
CA GLN A 505 -87.21 18.65 12.72
C GLN A 505 -86.27 17.74 13.58
N ARG A 506 -85.01 18.08 13.95
CA ARG A 506 -84.01 19.18 13.75
C ARG A 506 -82.61 18.49 13.72
N ALA A 507 -81.53 18.93 13.05
CA ALA A 507 -80.98 20.26 12.70
C ALA A 507 -80.10 20.92 13.79
N SER A 508 -79.14 21.76 13.35
CA SER A 508 -77.93 22.34 14.04
C SER A 508 -76.76 21.34 14.26
N THR A 509 -75.49 21.52 13.84
CA THR A 509 -74.57 22.67 13.51
C THR A 509 -73.92 23.34 14.75
N VAL A 510 -72.66 23.83 14.80
CA VAL A 510 -71.54 23.98 13.81
C VAL A 510 -70.22 24.36 14.54
N GLU A 511 -69.02 24.07 13.96
CA GLU A 511 -67.66 24.70 14.19
C GLU A 511 -67.09 24.82 15.65
N ASP A 512 -65.81 25.09 15.98
CA ASP A 512 -64.48 24.89 15.34
C ASP A 512 -63.34 25.07 16.40
N ASN A 513 -62.08 24.96 15.96
CA ASN A 513 -60.83 25.53 16.54
C ASN A 513 -59.89 24.63 17.38
N GLU A 514 -58.66 25.14 17.54
CA GLU A 514 -57.39 24.40 17.70
C GLU A 514 -56.71 24.55 19.08
N GLU A 515 -55.49 24.01 19.15
CA GLU A 515 -54.33 24.43 19.98
C GLU A 515 -54.13 23.90 21.43
N VAL A 516 -53.11 23.01 21.53
CA VAL A 516 -51.83 23.23 22.26
C VAL A 516 -51.58 22.64 23.68
N LYS A 517 -50.35 22.08 23.80
CA LYS A 517 -49.40 21.91 24.95
C LYS A 517 -49.29 20.61 25.78
N MET A 518 -48.13 19.95 25.60
CA MET A 518 -47.16 19.47 26.63
C MET A 518 -47.58 18.38 27.66
N LYS A 519 -46.67 17.71 28.39
CA LYS A 519 -45.33 17.07 28.16
C LYS A 519 -44.93 16.33 29.48
N LEU A 520 -43.77 15.66 29.53
CA LEU A 520 -43.14 14.96 30.67
C LEU A 520 -43.78 13.61 31.11
N ASP A 521 -43.06 12.62 31.66
CA ASP A 521 -41.66 12.16 31.49
C ASP A 521 -41.45 10.81 32.24
N SER A 522 -40.25 10.22 32.08
CA SER A 522 -39.54 9.24 32.95
C SER A 522 -39.33 7.80 32.46
N ASP A 523 -38.12 7.33 32.76
CA ASP A 523 -37.36 6.11 32.36
C ASP A 523 -36.76 5.53 33.70
N PRO A 524 -35.75 4.62 33.81
CA PRO A 524 -35.00 3.81 32.83
C PRO A 524 -34.71 2.34 33.29
N THR A 525 -33.71 1.69 32.66
CA THR A 525 -32.77 0.60 33.11
C THR A 525 -32.92 -0.81 32.51
N VAL A 526 -31.85 -1.63 32.30
CA VAL A 526 -30.46 -1.40 31.77
C VAL A 526 -29.72 -2.75 31.56
N LYS A 527 -28.85 -2.88 30.52
CA LYS A 527 -27.84 -3.96 30.27
C LYS A 527 -28.36 -5.40 29.97
N THR A 528 -27.60 -6.35 29.38
CA THR A 528 -26.15 -6.48 29.05
C THR A 528 -25.92 -7.37 27.79
N ASP A 529 -24.98 -6.94 26.92
CA ASP A 529 -23.76 -7.63 26.40
C ASP A 529 -23.78 -9.02 25.68
N GLN A 530 -23.10 -9.06 24.50
CA GLN A 530 -22.19 -10.12 23.94
C GLN A 530 -22.76 -11.49 23.48
N ASP A 531 -22.14 -12.29 22.58
CA ASP A 531 -21.07 -12.11 21.55
C ASP A 531 -21.05 -13.31 20.54
N ASP A 532 -20.25 -13.20 19.47
CA ASP A 532 -19.62 -14.27 18.62
C ASP A 532 -20.42 -15.52 18.15
N GLU A 533 -20.37 -15.78 16.83
CA GLU A 533 -20.44 -17.15 16.28
C GLU A 533 -19.23 -17.46 15.37
N ARG A 534 -18.69 -18.67 15.48
CA ARG A 534 -17.70 -19.28 14.58
C ARG A 534 -18.08 -20.74 14.29
N GLU A 535 -17.76 -21.19 13.08
CA GLU A 535 -17.69 -22.61 12.65
C GLU A 535 -16.75 -23.45 13.57
N PRO A 536 -16.73 -24.82 13.57
CA PRO A 536 -16.99 -25.70 12.41
C PRO A 536 -17.48 -27.17 12.64
N SER A 537 -17.42 -27.99 11.57
CA SER A 537 -17.06 -29.45 11.52
C SER A 537 -18.14 -30.56 11.39
N GLU A 538 -17.71 -31.74 10.91
CA GLU A 538 -18.48 -32.90 10.37
C GLU A 538 -18.22 -34.25 11.14
N PRO A 539 -18.71 -35.47 10.74
CA PRO A 539 -20.11 -35.81 10.32
C PRO A 539 -20.97 -36.97 10.95
N PRO A 540 -20.54 -38.21 11.36
CA PRO A 540 -21.14 -39.42 10.72
C PRO A 540 -21.58 -40.68 11.54
N VAL A 541 -22.27 -41.60 10.84
CA VAL A 541 -22.46 -43.08 11.02
C VAL A 541 -23.68 -43.67 11.80
N ILE A 542 -24.74 -44.03 11.03
CA ILE A 542 -25.49 -45.31 10.92
C ILE A 542 -25.54 -46.32 12.12
N LYS A 543 -26.76 -46.76 12.55
CA LYS A 543 -27.18 -48.20 12.71
C LYS A 543 -28.64 -48.48 13.18
N ILE A 544 -29.36 -49.34 12.43
CA ILE A 544 -30.10 -50.58 12.84
C ILE A 544 -30.98 -50.50 14.13
N SER A 545 -32.33 -50.45 14.11
CA SER A 545 -33.35 -51.55 13.99
C SER A 545 -33.31 -52.63 15.11
N LEU A 546 -34.38 -53.27 15.62
CA LEU A 546 -35.83 -53.34 15.30
C LEU A 546 -36.57 -54.01 16.52
N GLN A 547 -37.78 -54.58 16.32
CA GLN A 547 -38.59 -55.44 17.24
C GLN A 547 -39.34 -54.74 18.39
N ASP A 548 -40.50 -55.19 18.90
CA ASP A 548 -41.63 -56.07 18.47
C ASP A 548 -42.80 -55.78 19.46
N SER A 549 -44.07 -56.20 19.36
CA SER A 549 -44.86 -57.16 18.54
C SER A 549 -46.21 -56.49 18.12
N GLN A 550 -47.25 -57.02 17.45
CA GLN A 550 -47.95 -58.32 17.35
C GLN A 550 -48.65 -58.82 18.66
N GLU A 551 -49.91 -59.26 18.69
CA GLU A 551 -51.01 -59.26 17.69
C GLU A 551 -52.37 -59.66 18.35
N LEU A 552 -53.52 -59.38 17.70
CA LEU A 552 -54.85 -60.02 17.90
C LEU A 552 -55.56 -59.80 19.28
N ASN A 553 -56.89 -59.85 19.44
CA ASN A 553 -57.98 -60.38 18.60
C ASN A 553 -59.37 -59.74 18.92
N LEU A 554 -60.20 -59.52 17.88
CA LEU A 554 -61.67 -59.73 17.79
C LEU A 554 -62.68 -59.10 18.80
N ASP A 555 -63.90 -58.66 18.44
CA ASP A 555 -64.56 -58.34 17.15
C ASP A 555 -65.97 -57.71 17.39
N PHE A 556 -66.71 -57.42 16.31
CA PHE A 556 -68.17 -57.21 16.17
C PHE A 556 -68.81 -55.84 16.43
N LYS A 557 -68.47 -54.91 15.52
CA LYS A 557 -69.41 -54.18 14.62
C LYS A 557 -70.48 -53.22 15.19
N LYS A 558 -70.32 -51.96 14.72
CA LYS A 558 -71.34 -51.02 14.17
C LYS A 558 -72.31 -50.35 15.17
N ALA A 559 -72.62 -49.04 15.05
CA ALA A 559 -72.22 -48.05 14.04
C ALA A 559 -72.11 -46.61 14.60
N ALA A 560 -71.18 -45.85 14.01
CA ALA A 560 -71.16 -44.39 13.80
C ALA A 560 -71.75 -43.46 14.87
N GLN A 561 -70.87 -42.73 15.58
CA GLN A 561 -71.04 -41.29 15.78
C GLN A 561 -69.69 -40.56 15.92
N GLU A 562 -69.49 -39.61 15.02
CA GLU A 562 -68.66 -38.37 15.00
C GLU A 562 -67.34 -38.24 15.80
N ALA A 563 -66.37 -37.56 15.17
CA ALA A 563 -65.01 -37.32 15.68
C ALA A 563 -64.77 -35.85 16.08
N PRO A 564 -63.57 -35.54 16.59
CA PRO A 564 -62.78 -34.46 16.00
C PRO A 564 -61.45 -34.97 15.44
N LEU A 565 -61.07 -34.46 14.27
CA LEU A 565 -59.80 -34.73 13.59
C LEU A 565 -59.32 -33.44 12.93
N GLU A 566 -58.07 -33.05 13.19
CA GLU A 566 -57.45 -31.88 12.56
C GLU A 566 -56.41 -32.32 11.51
N ASN A 567 -56.80 -32.14 10.24
CA ASN A 567 -55.97 -31.79 9.08
C ASN A 567 -54.56 -32.42 9.00
N SER A 568 -54.46 -33.55 8.30
CA SER A 568 -53.28 -33.82 7.47
C SER A 568 -53.33 -32.93 6.23
N ILE A 569 -52.36 -32.05 6.05
CA ILE A 569 -52.04 -31.42 4.77
C ILE A 569 -50.73 -32.07 4.29
N GLU A 570 -50.70 -32.54 3.05
CA GLU A 570 -49.50 -33.17 2.47
C GLU A 570 -48.41 -32.09 2.22
N GLU A 571 -47.15 -32.44 2.46
CA GLU A 571 -46.05 -31.49 2.26
C GLU A 571 -45.87 -31.15 0.78
N VAL A 572 -45.98 -29.86 0.44
CA VAL A 572 -45.78 -29.37 -0.93
C VAL A 572 -44.30 -29.49 -1.31
N THR A 573 -43.97 -30.52 -2.08
CA THR A 573 -42.64 -30.75 -2.66
C THR A 573 -42.53 -30.14 -4.07
N ALA A 574 -41.30 -30.09 -4.60
CA ALA A 574 -41.00 -29.52 -5.92
C ALA A 574 -41.68 -30.25 -7.10
N ASP A 575 -42.14 -31.49 -6.89
CA ASP A 575 -42.81 -32.33 -7.89
C ASP A 575 -44.32 -32.02 -8.03
N HIS A 576 -44.86 -31.07 -7.27
CA HIS A 576 -46.28 -30.68 -7.35
C HIS A 576 -46.63 -30.11 -8.74
N PRO A 577 -47.73 -30.53 -9.40
CA PRO A 577 -48.00 -30.19 -10.80
C PRO A 577 -48.16 -28.67 -11.07
N GLU A 578 -48.64 -27.88 -10.11
CA GLU A 578 -48.68 -26.41 -10.24
C GLU A 578 -47.31 -25.74 -10.08
N VAL A 579 -46.37 -26.37 -9.35
CA VAL A 579 -44.99 -25.89 -9.23
C VAL A 579 -44.23 -26.23 -10.51
N LEU A 580 -44.44 -27.44 -11.05
CA LEU A 580 -43.86 -27.89 -12.31
C LEU A 580 -44.29 -27.06 -13.53
N SER A 581 -45.52 -26.49 -13.57
CA SER A 581 -45.91 -25.61 -14.68
C SER A 581 -45.16 -24.27 -14.64
N VAL A 582 -45.07 -23.64 -13.47
CA VAL A 582 -44.29 -22.41 -13.24
C VAL A 582 -42.83 -22.62 -13.60
N ILE A 583 -42.22 -23.72 -13.15
CA ILE A 583 -40.85 -24.12 -13.53
C ILE A 583 -40.72 -24.28 -15.06
N ASN A 584 -41.67 -24.92 -15.74
CA ASN A 584 -41.59 -25.13 -17.18
C ASN A 584 -41.71 -23.84 -18.02
N ASP A 585 -42.39 -22.82 -17.52
CA ASP A 585 -42.45 -21.50 -18.16
C ASP A 585 -41.20 -20.65 -17.84
N LEU A 586 -40.67 -20.71 -16.62
CA LEU A 586 -39.37 -20.15 -16.27
C LEU A 586 -38.22 -20.79 -17.07
N LEU A 587 -38.28 -22.10 -17.37
CA LEU A 587 -37.35 -22.82 -18.24
C LEU A 587 -37.47 -22.44 -19.74
N LYS A 588 -38.41 -21.57 -20.11
CA LYS A 588 -38.44 -20.87 -21.41
C LYS A 588 -37.75 -19.52 -21.26
N ILE A 589 -38.14 -18.71 -20.28
CA ILE A 589 -37.63 -17.35 -20.03
C ILE A 589 -36.10 -17.37 -19.76
N THR A 590 -35.63 -18.28 -18.91
CA THR A 590 -34.21 -18.40 -18.51
C THR A 590 -33.23 -18.73 -19.63
N LYS A 591 -33.72 -19.21 -20.79
CA LYS A 591 -32.87 -19.44 -21.98
C LYS A 591 -32.43 -18.13 -22.64
N ASP A 592 -33.30 -17.14 -22.63
CA ASP A 592 -33.06 -15.83 -23.23
C ASP A 592 -32.51 -14.81 -22.21
N MET A 593 -32.46 -15.17 -20.92
CA MET A 593 -31.82 -14.38 -19.87
C MET A 593 -30.30 -14.30 -20.06
N ASN A 594 -29.80 -13.07 -19.95
CA ASN A 594 -28.41 -12.66 -19.82
C ASN A 594 -28.29 -11.71 -18.61
N PHE A 595 -27.06 -11.35 -18.21
CA PHE A 595 -26.84 -10.24 -17.27
C PHE A 595 -27.40 -8.92 -17.81
N GLU A 596 -27.85 -8.02 -16.93
CA GLU A 596 -28.28 -6.66 -17.29
C GLU A 596 -27.15 -5.83 -17.90
N HIS A 597 -25.93 -6.00 -17.36
CA HIS A 597 -24.70 -5.34 -17.81
C HIS A 597 -23.63 -6.38 -18.21
N PRO A 598 -23.75 -7.06 -19.38
CA PRO A 598 -22.83 -8.13 -19.78
C PRO A 598 -21.36 -7.69 -19.84
N TYR A 599 -21.12 -6.45 -20.27
CA TYR A 599 -19.78 -5.88 -20.46
C TYR A 599 -19.06 -5.54 -19.15
N GLU A 600 -19.81 -5.31 -18.06
CA GLU A 600 -19.22 -5.18 -16.73
C GLU A 600 -18.76 -6.55 -16.24
N LYS A 601 -19.61 -7.59 -16.36
CA LYS A 601 -19.21 -8.94 -15.94
C LYS A 601 -18.10 -9.55 -16.82
N TYR A 602 -18.03 -9.18 -18.09
CA TYR A 602 -16.88 -9.49 -18.94
C TYR A 602 -15.58 -8.76 -18.49
N ALA A 603 -15.68 -7.51 -18.02
CA ALA A 603 -14.53 -6.78 -17.51
C ALA A 603 -14.00 -7.41 -16.21
N GLU A 604 -14.88 -7.74 -15.25
CA GLU A 604 -14.50 -8.41 -13.99
C GLU A 604 -13.82 -9.77 -14.21
N ILE A 605 -14.35 -10.59 -15.12
CA ILE A 605 -13.76 -11.90 -15.42
C ILE A 605 -12.40 -11.74 -16.13
N LEU A 606 -12.21 -10.66 -16.91
CA LEU A 606 -10.88 -10.34 -17.45
C LEU A 606 -9.94 -9.82 -16.36
N GLU A 607 -10.44 -9.04 -15.40
CA GLU A 607 -9.71 -8.56 -14.21
C GLU A 607 -9.15 -9.74 -13.40
N GLU A 608 -9.99 -10.70 -13.02
CA GLU A 608 -9.60 -11.96 -12.35
C GLU A 608 -8.50 -12.71 -13.12
N VAL A 609 -8.68 -12.88 -14.44
CA VAL A 609 -7.73 -13.62 -15.30
C VAL A 609 -6.40 -12.87 -15.44
N LEU A 610 -6.42 -11.54 -15.49
CA LEU A 610 -5.22 -10.71 -15.51
C LEU A 610 -4.52 -10.70 -14.16
N GLU A 611 -5.25 -10.68 -13.05
CA GLU A 611 -4.69 -10.88 -11.70
C GLU A 611 -4.01 -12.24 -11.56
N GLU A 612 -4.64 -13.34 -12.00
CA GLU A 612 -4.03 -14.68 -12.01
C GLU A 612 -2.74 -14.70 -12.83
N VAL A 613 -2.76 -14.07 -14.01
CA VAL A 613 -1.59 -13.92 -14.90
C VAL A 613 -0.46 -13.14 -14.23
N VAL A 614 -0.77 -12.02 -13.56
CA VAL A 614 0.20 -11.21 -12.81
C VAL A 614 0.75 -12.02 -11.62
N LYS A 615 -0.12 -12.61 -10.79
CA LYS A 615 0.25 -13.46 -9.64
C LYS A 615 1.18 -14.61 -10.06
N GLN A 616 0.95 -15.25 -11.21
CA GLN A 616 1.81 -16.29 -11.78
C GLN A 616 3.13 -15.78 -12.38
N THR A 617 3.26 -14.50 -12.73
CA THR A 617 4.45 -13.95 -13.43
C THR A 617 5.42 -13.18 -12.54
N LYS A 618 5.06 -12.87 -11.28
CA LYS A 618 5.88 -12.08 -10.33
C LYS A 618 7.36 -12.49 -10.24
N ASN A 619 7.66 -13.80 -10.33
CA ASN A 619 9.00 -14.36 -10.15
C ASN A 619 9.64 -14.90 -11.46
N ARG A 620 9.20 -14.42 -12.64
CA ARG A 620 9.60 -15.01 -13.94
C ARG A 620 11.09 -14.87 -14.28
N PHE A 621 11.78 -13.86 -13.75
CA PHE A 621 13.23 -13.68 -13.83
C PHE A 621 13.70 -12.71 -12.72
N SER A 622 15.02 -12.67 -12.47
CA SER A 622 15.59 -11.74 -11.48
C SER A 622 15.30 -10.28 -11.87
N GLY A 623 14.60 -9.56 -10.98
CA GLY A 623 14.14 -8.19 -11.24
C GLY A 623 13.01 -8.05 -12.27
N ALA A 624 12.17 -9.08 -12.45
CA ALA A 624 10.90 -8.91 -13.14
C ALA A 624 9.98 -7.89 -12.41
N PRO A 625 9.19 -7.07 -13.14
CA PRO A 625 8.26 -6.14 -12.53
C PRO A 625 7.12 -6.86 -11.82
N LYS A 626 6.64 -6.30 -10.69
CA LYS A 626 5.53 -6.86 -9.89
C LYS A 626 4.27 -7.10 -10.72
N SER A 627 3.94 -6.13 -11.58
CA SER A 627 2.88 -6.20 -12.59
C SER A 627 3.47 -6.68 -13.92
N GLY A 628 3.40 -7.99 -14.17
CA GLY A 628 3.94 -8.60 -15.39
C GLY A 628 3.23 -8.15 -16.68
N GLY A 629 3.97 -8.05 -17.78
CA GLY A 629 3.42 -7.73 -19.10
C GLY A 629 2.54 -8.84 -19.68
N TRP A 630 1.35 -8.47 -20.13
CA TRP A 630 0.34 -9.38 -20.69
C TRP A 630 -0.11 -8.92 -22.09
N ILE A 631 -0.48 -9.88 -22.95
CA ILE A 631 -0.95 -9.59 -24.30
C ILE A 631 -2.33 -10.22 -24.48
N VAL A 632 -3.37 -9.40 -24.61
CA VAL A 632 -4.73 -9.88 -24.85
C VAL A 632 -4.94 -10.10 -26.35
N ASP A 633 -5.18 -11.36 -26.72
CA ASP A 633 -5.66 -11.74 -28.07
C ASP A 633 -7.18 -11.95 -28.05
N ASN A 634 -7.81 -11.72 -29.20
CA ASN A 634 -9.24 -11.97 -29.46
C ASN A 634 -10.25 -11.25 -28.55
N CYS A 635 -9.88 -10.15 -27.89
CA CYS A 635 -10.85 -9.30 -27.21
C CYS A 635 -11.84 -8.65 -28.23
N PRO A 636 -13.16 -8.60 -27.93
CA PRO A 636 -14.15 -7.93 -28.77
C PRO A 636 -13.90 -6.42 -28.91
N VAL A 637 -14.06 -5.90 -30.12
CA VAL A 637 -13.97 -4.45 -30.41
C VAL A 637 -15.35 -3.82 -30.24
N THR A 638 -15.84 -3.76 -28.99
CA THR A 638 -17.12 -3.14 -28.62
C THR A 638 -16.87 -1.89 -27.78
N LYS A 639 -17.52 -0.77 -28.12
CA LYS A 639 -17.32 0.51 -27.41
C LYS A 639 -17.65 0.41 -25.92
N GLU A 640 -18.77 -0.23 -25.59
CA GLU A 640 -19.25 -0.42 -24.20
C GLU A 640 -18.27 -1.24 -23.36
N LEU A 641 -17.71 -2.32 -23.91
CA LEU A 641 -16.66 -3.11 -23.25
C LEU A 641 -15.38 -2.30 -23.08
N TRP A 642 -15.02 -1.45 -24.05
CA TRP A 642 -13.82 -0.61 -23.91
C TRP A 642 -14.00 0.46 -22.82
N THR A 643 -15.19 1.05 -22.66
CA THR A 643 -15.47 1.97 -21.55
C THR A 643 -15.42 1.28 -20.20
N THR A 644 -16.05 0.11 -20.01
CA THR A 644 -15.99 -0.59 -18.72
C THR A 644 -14.58 -1.08 -18.37
N LEU A 645 -13.77 -1.46 -19.36
CA LEU A 645 -12.35 -1.80 -19.14
C LEU A 645 -11.51 -0.58 -18.72
N VAL A 646 -11.78 0.61 -19.27
CA VAL A 646 -11.11 1.86 -18.84
C VAL A 646 -11.55 2.25 -17.42
N GLU A 647 -12.83 2.12 -17.10
CA GLU A 647 -13.39 2.41 -15.76
C GLU A 647 -12.86 1.46 -14.68
N LYS A 648 -12.71 0.16 -14.99
CA LYS A 648 -12.03 -0.83 -14.13
C LYS A 648 -10.48 -0.71 -14.17
N GLY A 649 -9.91 0.31 -14.82
CA GLY A 649 -8.46 0.55 -14.86
C GLY A 649 -7.63 -0.43 -15.70
N ILE A 650 -8.26 -1.29 -16.51
CA ILE A 650 -7.62 -2.29 -17.39
C ILE A 650 -7.18 -1.62 -18.70
N THR A 651 -6.32 -0.61 -18.58
CA THR A 651 -5.75 0.12 -19.72
C THR A 651 -4.44 -0.53 -20.20
N PRO A 652 -4.29 -0.78 -21.52
CA PRO A 652 -3.02 -1.23 -22.09
C PRO A 652 -2.10 -0.06 -22.45
N ASP A 653 -0.79 -0.30 -22.35
CA ASP A 653 0.25 0.65 -22.75
C ASP A 653 0.31 0.83 -24.29
N LEU A 654 -0.15 -0.18 -25.04
CA LEU A 654 -0.20 -0.17 -26.52
C LEU A 654 -1.42 -0.92 -27.06
N VAL A 655 -2.01 -0.39 -28.14
CA VAL A 655 -3.06 -1.06 -28.93
C VAL A 655 -2.55 -1.30 -30.35
N ILE A 656 -2.58 -2.55 -30.79
CA ILE A 656 -2.17 -2.95 -32.15
C ILE A 656 -3.41 -3.40 -32.92
N TYR A 657 -3.71 -2.74 -34.06
CA TYR A 657 -4.80 -3.14 -34.95
C TYR A 657 -4.26 -3.66 -36.28
N LEU A 658 -4.45 -4.95 -36.57
CA LEU A 658 -4.16 -5.51 -37.88
C LEU A 658 -5.31 -5.20 -38.85
N SER A 659 -5.03 -4.36 -39.85
CA SER A 659 -5.93 -4.07 -40.98
C SER A 659 -5.49 -4.80 -42.25
N ASP A 660 -6.43 -5.06 -43.15
CA ASP A 660 -6.15 -5.40 -44.56
C ASP A 660 -6.41 -4.15 -45.39
N THR A 661 -5.49 -3.79 -46.27
CA THR A 661 -5.57 -2.62 -47.15
C THR A 661 -5.96 -2.97 -48.59
N GLU A 662 -6.09 -4.27 -48.92
CA GLU A 662 -6.53 -4.71 -50.24
C GLU A 662 -8.05 -4.62 -50.44
N THR A 663 -8.46 -4.39 -51.69
CA THR A 663 -9.89 -4.26 -52.08
C THR A 663 -10.77 -5.39 -51.53
N ASN A 664 -11.70 -5.03 -50.65
CA ASN A 664 -12.71 -5.91 -50.03
C ASN A 664 -12.12 -7.14 -49.30
N GLY A 665 -10.91 -7.05 -48.74
CA GLY A 665 -10.37 -8.08 -47.84
C GLY A 665 -10.11 -9.45 -48.50
N LYS A 666 -9.90 -9.49 -49.82
CA LYS A 666 -9.70 -10.72 -50.61
C LYS A 666 -8.59 -11.60 -50.05
N TYR A 667 -7.51 -11.00 -49.54
CA TYR A 667 -6.38 -11.72 -48.98
C TYR A 667 -6.76 -12.49 -47.70
N LEU A 668 -7.50 -11.84 -46.79
CA LEU A 668 -8.07 -12.49 -45.60
C LEU A 668 -9.10 -13.57 -45.95
N LEU A 669 -9.98 -13.31 -46.92
CA LEU A 669 -10.98 -14.28 -47.39
C LEU A 669 -10.32 -15.53 -47.98
N ASN A 670 -9.26 -15.37 -48.78
CA ASN A 670 -8.47 -16.50 -49.31
C ASN A 670 -7.80 -17.30 -48.19
N ARG A 671 -7.22 -16.64 -47.18
CA ARG A 671 -6.66 -17.34 -45.99
C ARG A 671 -7.73 -18.10 -45.20
N LEU A 672 -8.91 -17.51 -45.03
CA LEU A 672 -10.04 -18.14 -44.32
C LEU A 672 -10.56 -19.36 -45.07
N TYR A 673 -10.75 -19.25 -46.39
CA TYR A 673 -11.15 -20.36 -47.25
C TYR A 673 -10.12 -21.49 -47.23
N LEU A 674 -8.83 -21.19 -47.39
CA LEU A 674 -7.77 -22.20 -47.33
C LEU A 674 -7.71 -22.92 -45.97
N LYS A 675 -7.91 -22.22 -44.86
CA LYS A 675 -7.93 -22.81 -43.51
C LYS A 675 -9.09 -23.79 -43.33
N ASN A 676 -10.29 -23.43 -43.77
CA ASN A 676 -11.52 -24.19 -43.54
C ASN A 676 -11.93 -25.03 -44.77
N LYS A 677 -11.01 -25.23 -45.73
CA LYS A 677 -11.32 -25.71 -47.09
C LYS A 677 -12.16 -26.98 -47.11
N ALA A 678 -11.79 -28.00 -46.32
CA ALA A 678 -12.50 -29.28 -46.31
C ALA A 678 -13.98 -29.15 -45.91
N GLU A 679 -14.30 -28.31 -44.92
CA GLU A 679 -15.69 -28.07 -44.51
C GLU A 679 -16.47 -27.23 -45.53
N ILE A 680 -15.81 -26.22 -46.12
CA ILE A 680 -16.45 -25.32 -47.08
C ILE A 680 -16.73 -26.08 -48.38
N ASP A 681 -15.76 -26.82 -48.90
CA ASP A 681 -15.92 -27.66 -50.09
C ASP A 681 -17.00 -28.73 -49.84
N ALA A 682 -17.03 -29.37 -48.67
CA ALA A 682 -18.09 -30.33 -48.30
C ALA A 682 -19.49 -29.69 -48.30
N LYS A 683 -19.67 -28.53 -47.64
CA LYS A 683 -20.94 -27.79 -47.61
C LYS A 683 -21.36 -27.29 -49.00
N ILE A 684 -20.40 -26.97 -49.88
CA ILE A 684 -20.64 -26.66 -51.29
C ILE A 684 -21.13 -27.92 -52.04
N PHE A 685 -20.51 -29.08 -51.85
CA PHE A 685 -20.97 -30.33 -52.45
C PHE A 685 -22.37 -30.75 -51.95
N GLU A 686 -22.64 -30.65 -50.65
CA GLU A 686 -23.99 -30.90 -50.09
C GLU A 686 -25.02 -29.97 -50.71
N ARG A 687 -24.74 -28.67 -50.77
CA ARG A 687 -25.62 -27.68 -51.39
C ARG A 687 -25.87 -27.96 -52.88
N LEU A 688 -24.83 -28.28 -53.65
CA LEU A 688 -24.96 -28.63 -55.07
C LEU A 688 -25.77 -29.92 -55.27
N LEU A 689 -25.59 -30.93 -54.39
CA LEU A 689 -26.39 -32.15 -54.40
C LEU A 689 -27.86 -31.86 -54.07
N ASP A 690 -28.16 -30.95 -53.13
CA ASP A 690 -29.54 -30.59 -52.78
C ASP A 690 -30.20 -29.67 -53.82
N GLU A 691 -29.45 -28.78 -54.48
CA GLU A 691 -29.93 -28.02 -55.64
C GLU A 691 -30.21 -28.96 -56.85
N LEU A 692 -29.40 -30.01 -57.05
CA LEU A 692 -29.68 -31.06 -58.03
C LEU A 692 -30.89 -31.94 -57.66
N LYS A 693 -31.08 -32.27 -56.37
CA LYS A 693 -32.30 -32.98 -55.89
C LYS A 693 -33.55 -32.14 -56.05
N LYS A 694 -33.46 -30.82 -55.82
CA LYS A 694 -34.58 -29.89 -56.05
C LYS A 694 -34.99 -29.83 -57.51
N LYS A 695 -34.03 -29.62 -58.42
CA LYS A 695 -34.32 -29.62 -59.87
C LYS A 695 -34.98 -30.90 -60.33
N LYS A 696 -34.52 -32.07 -59.87
CA LYS A 696 -35.19 -33.35 -60.18
C LYS A 696 -36.63 -33.44 -59.67
N ARG A 697 -36.97 -32.81 -58.53
CA ARG A 697 -38.35 -32.69 -58.01
C ARG A 697 -39.16 -31.53 -58.64
N GLU A 698 -38.54 -30.76 -59.53
CA GLU A 698 -39.17 -29.74 -60.36
C GLU A 698 -39.28 -30.22 -61.83
N GLU A 699 -38.63 -31.35 -62.16
CA GLU A 699 -38.66 -32.09 -63.43
C GLU A 699 -39.55 -33.36 -63.39
N GLU A 700 -39.92 -33.84 -62.18
CA GLU A 700 -40.86 -34.93 -61.87
C GLU A 700 -42.29 -34.42 -61.58
#